data_AF-B0NMG2-F1
#
_entry.id   AF-B0NMG2-F1
#
_cell.length_a   1.000
_cell.length_b   1.000
_cell.length_c   1.000
_cell.angle_alpha   90.00
_cell.angle_beta   90.00
_cell.angle_gamma   90.00
#
_symmetry.space_group_name_H-M   'P 1'
#
loop_
_entity.id
_entity.type
_entity.pdbx_description
1 polymer ?
#
loop_
_entity_poly.entity_id
_entity_poly.type
_entity_poly.pdbx_seq_one_letter_code
_entity_poly.pdbx_strand_id
1 'polypeptide(L)'
;MATIFGNGQMENIPIGIVDQDNTAASRTIARRIAATPTFRVTEHFTDEASARQALQRKEIYGYLSIPPQFEQKTVSGTGATLTYYYHYALLSVGSELMAAFETTLAPVALSPIVVQAEALGVGQEQIQTFLLPVEANTHPLYNPDMDYSIYLSQPFFFVLFQILILLVTVYAIGSEFKFGTTQEWMGAATPAGKDPANLRNADMLTAVAGKLLPYTVMFSVIGILANYVLFGLMNIPFQGSLWLMNIVTVLFIMATQALAVLIFSIFPKIAYIISVVSMVGSLGATLSGVTFPVTAMYAPVHAASYLFPVRHFTEAAQAMIYFGAGFAYFWQSVAVLLVFLLLAILILPLLKWWILRRKESEETLHIGDKALSGIAATDIQSGISSGASPGTEASLSNVIRHEWKAIATNPAILLVLAGGIFLYGLLYNYMYAPNLVRKAPVAVVDLSHSALSREYVRWLDAAPQTSVYAQTPNILEARKWMKKGEVTGILYIPSDFETHVARGETSVFTLYAATDAFLNFKGLQEASSRVMLAVNDTHRRTGTVFLPPQGLLAVASSTPVSVSGTALYNYTEGYGSYLIPAVMIVIIFQTMLMVIAMLTGEEAEQQREGVYSMKARSLKDMLCIVSGRTFVYVMLYVVFSMFLLGLLPHIFSIPNIGSGWDIVTMMIPFLLATSFFALAVSRWFTDSEAPLLMIAFFSVGYIFLSGVSYPLELMPWYWQAAHYVFPVAPAVLAFVKLNSMGGSLADIWPQMLTLWIQVIIYGAWAVYTTRRVYKRSNIKTGDIEA
;
A
#
# COMPACT_ATOMS: atom_id res chain seq x y z
N MET A 1 10.67 -7.45 -0.03
CA MET A 1 10.14 -6.08 0.18
C MET A 1 11.26 -5.12 0.52
N ALA A 2 11.95 -5.26 1.65
CA ALA A 2 13.09 -4.42 2.04
C ALA A 2 14.01 -3.93 0.89
N THR A 3 14.48 -4.86 0.05
CA THR A 3 15.39 -4.57 -1.06
C THR A 3 14.76 -3.84 -2.26
N ILE A 4 13.44 -3.69 -2.32
CA ILE A 4 12.75 -3.08 -3.48
C ILE A 4 13.12 -1.62 -3.65
N PHE A 5 13.46 -0.96 -2.54
CA PHE A 5 13.83 0.45 -2.49
C PHE A 5 15.30 0.71 -2.85
N GLY A 6 16.09 -0.33 -3.18
CA GLY A 6 17.50 -0.15 -3.54
C GLY A 6 18.30 0.45 -2.38
N ASN A 7 18.85 1.65 -2.58
CA ASN A 7 19.53 2.46 -1.55
C ASN A 7 18.57 3.30 -0.70
N GLY A 8 17.26 3.19 -0.91
CA GLY A 8 16.23 3.84 -0.09
C GLY A 8 15.97 5.31 -0.40
N GLN A 9 16.89 5.96 -1.12
CA GLN A 9 16.85 7.39 -1.44
C GLN A 9 16.26 7.63 -2.82
N MET A 10 15.42 8.67 -2.92
CA MET A 10 14.82 9.11 -4.19
C MET A 10 15.75 10.08 -4.94
N GLU A 11 16.96 9.63 -5.24
CA GLU A 11 17.93 10.39 -6.03
C GLU A 11 17.83 10.09 -7.53
N ASN A 12 18.42 10.95 -8.36
CA ASN A 12 18.50 10.77 -9.81
C ASN A 12 17.13 10.63 -10.51
N ILE A 13 16.10 11.31 -10.01
CA ILE A 13 14.78 11.31 -10.61
C ILE A 13 14.87 12.00 -11.99
N PRO A 14 14.45 11.34 -13.09
CA PRO A 14 14.44 11.93 -14.41
C PRO A 14 13.61 13.22 -14.50
N ILE A 15 14.22 14.33 -14.92
CA ILE A 15 13.53 15.60 -15.18
C ILE A 15 13.95 16.22 -16.52
N GLY A 16 13.08 17.07 -17.05
CA GLY A 16 13.32 17.88 -18.25
C GLY A 16 13.63 19.34 -17.93
N ILE A 17 14.24 20.04 -18.89
CA ILE A 17 14.37 21.50 -18.87
C ILE A 17 13.86 22.06 -20.18
N VAL A 18 12.91 22.99 -20.11
CA VAL A 18 12.42 23.79 -21.25
C VAL A 18 13.08 25.16 -21.14
N ASP A 19 14.10 25.41 -21.96
CA ASP A 19 14.81 26.70 -21.97
C ASP A 19 14.41 27.51 -23.21
N GLN A 20 13.48 28.45 -23.04
CA GLN A 20 13.05 29.36 -24.11
C GLN A 20 13.85 30.66 -24.14
N ASP A 21 14.73 30.90 -23.16
CA ASP A 21 15.56 32.10 -23.08
C ASP A 21 16.91 31.90 -23.76
N ASN A 22 17.53 30.72 -23.59
CA ASN A 22 18.81 30.30 -24.18
C ASN A 22 20.00 31.22 -23.84
N THR A 23 19.94 31.90 -22.70
CA THR A 23 20.91 32.88 -22.22
C THR A 23 21.98 32.29 -21.28
N ALA A 24 22.93 33.12 -20.84
CA ALA A 24 23.90 32.71 -19.84
C ALA A 24 23.24 32.47 -18.47
N ALA A 25 22.23 33.28 -18.13
CA ALA A 25 21.42 33.11 -16.92
C ALA A 25 20.67 31.77 -16.93
N SER A 26 19.95 31.46 -18.01
CA SER A 26 19.18 30.21 -18.12
C SER A 26 20.07 28.95 -18.05
N ARG A 27 21.23 28.97 -18.72
CA ARG A 27 22.22 27.87 -18.64
C ARG A 27 22.81 27.68 -17.25
N THR A 28 22.93 28.76 -16.47
CA THR A 28 23.41 28.68 -15.08
C THR A 28 22.38 28.05 -14.17
N ILE A 29 21.11 28.40 -14.35
CA ILE A 29 19.98 27.75 -13.66
C ILE A 29 19.94 26.26 -14.03
N ALA A 30 20.04 25.93 -15.31
CA ALA A 30 20.04 24.55 -15.78
C ALA A 30 21.20 23.72 -15.18
N ARG A 31 22.41 24.29 -15.10
CA ARG A 31 23.57 23.63 -14.45
C ARG A 31 23.34 23.42 -12.95
N ARG A 32 22.73 24.38 -12.25
CA ARG A 32 22.42 24.24 -10.82
C ARG A 32 21.41 23.13 -10.58
N ILE A 33 20.37 23.05 -11.42
CA ILE A 33 19.40 21.94 -11.41
C ILE A 33 20.11 20.61 -11.67
N ALA A 34 20.95 20.53 -12.71
CA ALA A 34 21.69 19.30 -13.05
C ALA A 34 22.69 18.85 -11.96
N ALA A 35 23.16 19.77 -11.11
CA ALA A 35 24.08 19.46 -10.01
C ALA A 35 23.37 18.98 -8.73
N THR A 36 22.04 19.05 -8.66
CA THR A 36 21.27 18.66 -7.48
C THR A 36 21.06 17.14 -7.46
N PRO A 37 21.45 16.40 -6.40
CA PRO A 37 21.40 14.93 -6.36
C PRO A 37 20.01 14.31 -6.66
N THR A 38 18.94 15.01 -6.28
CA THR A 38 17.56 14.57 -6.54
C THR A 38 17.25 14.50 -8.03
N PHE A 39 17.89 15.32 -8.86
CA PHE A 39 17.56 15.49 -10.27
C PHE A 39 18.53 14.74 -11.18
N ARG A 40 17.98 14.06 -12.19
CA ARG A 40 18.72 13.61 -13.37
C ARG A 40 18.13 14.30 -14.59
N VAL A 41 18.79 15.34 -15.08
CA VAL A 41 18.36 16.05 -16.30
C VAL A 41 18.60 15.13 -17.50
N THR A 42 17.52 14.57 -18.04
CA THR A 42 17.60 13.60 -19.16
C THR A 42 17.56 14.28 -20.52
N GLU A 43 16.80 15.38 -20.64
CA GLU A 43 16.56 16.04 -21.92
C GLU A 43 16.29 17.54 -21.74
N HIS A 44 16.75 18.32 -22.73
CA HIS A 44 16.40 19.72 -22.91
C HIS A 44 15.35 19.82 -24.01
N PHE A 45 14.15 20.23 -23.64
CA PHE A 45 13.02 20.34 -24.55
C PHE A 45 12.95 21.74 -25.17
N THR A 46 12.50 21.80 -26.42
CA THR A 46 12.29 23.06 -27.15
C THR A 46 11.06 23.82 -26.69
N ASP A 47 10.06 23.11 -26.19
CA ASP A 47 8.75 23.65 -25.83
C ASP A 47 8.11 22.84 -24.70
N GLU A 48 7.17 23.46 -24.00
CA GLU A 48 6.48 22.81 -22.88
C GLU A 48 5.57 21.66 -23.31
N ALA A 49 5.05 21.64 -24.54
CA ALA A 49 4.16 20.57 -24.98
C ALA A 49 4.94 19.26 -25.16
N SER A 50 6.14 19.33 -25.74
CA SER A 50 7.06 18.20 -25.83
C SER A 50 7.47 17.67 -24.44
N ALA A 51 7.83 18.56 -23.52
CA ALA A 51 8.14 18.17 -22.13
C ALA A 51 6.93 17.53 -21.42
N ARG A 52 5.73 18.07 -21.63
CA ARG A 52 4.49 17.52 -21.08
C ARG A 52 4.16 16.15 -21.65
N GLN A 53 4.46 15.90 -22.92
CA GLN A 53 4.29 14.58 -23.53
C GLN A 53 5.28 13.56 -22.97
N ALA A 54 6.56 13.93 -22.80
CA ALA A 54 7.55 13.07 -22.15
C ALA A 54 7.15 12.74 -20.70
N LEU A 55 6.59 13.73 -19.99
CA LEU A 55 6.06 13.55 -18.63
C LEU A 55 4.82 12.62 -18.62
N GLN A 56 3.93 12.72 -19.61
CA GLN A 56 2.80 11.80 -19.79
C GLN A 56 3.23 10.35 -20.04
N ARG A 57 4.32 10.17 -20.78
CA ARG A 57 4.90 8.86 -21.06
C ARG A 57 5.69 8.27 -19.89
N LYS A 58 5.88 9.04 -18.81
CA LYS A 58 6.76 8.73 -17.68
C LYS A 58 8.23 8.54 -18.09
N GLU A 59 8.68 9.25 -19.11
CA GLU A 59 10.10 9.35 -19.44
C GLU A 59 10.81 10.32 -18.48
N ILE A 60 10.06 11.34 -18.02
CA ILE A 60 10.43 12.28 -16.96
C ILE A 60 9.32 12.38 -15.91
N TYR A 61 9.67 12.82 -14.71
CA TYR A 61 8.75 13.00 -13.58
C TYR A 61 8.51 14.48 -13.22
N GLY A 62 9.24 15.40 -13.84
CA GLY A 62 9.05 16.84 -13.69
C GLY A 62 9.84 17.60 -14.75
N TYR A 63 9.54 18.88 -14.93
CA TYR A 63 10.36 19.76 -15.77
C TYR A 63 10.34 21.21 -15.27
N LEU A 64 11.45 21.91 -15.49
CA LEU A 64 11.57 23.35 -15.28
C LEU A 64 11.31 24.07 -16.61
N SER A 65 10.46 25.09 -16.60
CA SER A 65 10.23 25.99 -17.74
C SER A 65 10.81 27.37 -17.45
N ILE A 66 11.75 27.78 -18.31
CA ILE A 66 12.36 29.11 -18.30
C ILE A 66 11.73 29.89 -19.45
N PRO A 67 10.97 30.97 -19.16
CA PRO A 67 10.22 31.71 -20.18
C PRO A 67 11.15 32.49 -21.11
N PRO A 68 10.67 32.92 -22.29
CA PRO A 68 11.46 33.74 -23.19
C PRO A 68 11.70 35.13 -22.57
N GLN A 69 12.85 35.71 -22.90
CA GLN A 69 13.31 37.00 -22.38
C GLN A 69 13.46 36.99 -20.85
N PHE A 70 13.74 35.83 -20.26
CA PHE A 70 13.91 35.68 -18.81
C PHE A 70 15.06 36.56 -18.30
N GLU A 71 16.26 36.50 -18.90
CA GLU A 71 17.39 37.34 -18.51
C GLU A 71 17.04 38.83 -18.65
N GLN A 72 16.44 39.22 -19.77
CA GLN A 72 16.04 40.61 -20.01
C GLN A 72 15.02 41.12 -18.99
N LYS A 73 13.99 40.33 -18.65
CA LYS A 73 12.96 40.67 -17.65
C LYS A 73 13.54 40.73 -16.25
N THR A 74 14.47 39.84 -15.95
CA THR A 74 15.18 39.77 -14.68
C THR A 74 16.06 41.02 -14.48
N VAL A 75 16.82 41.42 -15.51
CA VAL A 75 17.69 42.62 -15.48
C VAL A 75 16.86 43.92 -15.48
N SER A 76 15.79 43.99 -16.27
CA SER A 76 14.94 45.19 -16.36
C SER A 76 13.98 45.38 -15.18
N GLY A 77 13.96 44.45 -14.21
CA GLY A 77 13.08 44.52 -13.05
C GLY A 77 11.58 44.39 -13.37
N THR A 78 11.21 43.96 -14.58
CA THR A 78 9.80 43.81 -15.01
C THR A 78 9.12 42.55 -14.46
N GLY A 79 9.80 41.80 -13.61
CA GLY A 79 9.30 40.57 -13.00
C GLY A 79 9.38 39.39 -13.97
N ALA A 80 10.08 38.33 -13.57
CA ALA A 80 10.12 37.07 -14.31
C ALA A 80 9.57 35.94 -13.43
N THR A 81 8.99 34.92 -14.07
CA THR A 81 8.47 33.73 -13.38
C THR A 81 9.19 32.50 -13.89
N LEU A 82 9.81 31.76 -12.98
CA LEU A 82 10.27 30.40 -13.24
C LEU A 82 9.16 29.45 -12.83
N THR A 83 8.69 28.65 -13.77
CA THR A 83 7.61 27.69 -13.53
C THR A 83 8.18 26.29 -13.57
N TYR A 84 7.95 25.49 -12.54
CA TYR A 84 8.26 24.07 -12.58
C TYR A 84 6.99 23.24 -12.45
N TYR A 85 7.00 22.09 -13.11
CA TYR A 85 5.91 21.14 -13.13
C TYR A 85 6.42 19.80 -12.64
N TYR A 86 5.61 19.12 -11.83
CA TYR A 86 6.01 17.85 -11.24
C TYR A 86 4.84 16.87 -11.21
N HIS A 87 5.18 15.59 -11.34
CA HIS A 87 4.22 14.51 -11.49
C HIS A 87 3.64 14.09 -10.13
N TYR A 88 2.48 14.63 -9.77
CA TYR A 88 1.88 14.40 -8.45
C TYR A 88 0.88 13.24 -8.39
N ALA A 89 0.60 12.57 -9.52
CA ALA A 89 -0.03 11.24 -9.52
C ALA A 89 0.88 10.14 -8.95
N LEU A 90 2.13 10.47 -8.60
CA LEU A 90 3.04 9.65 -7.79
C LEU A 90 3.44 10.50 -6.59
N LEU A 91 2.67 10.43 -5.50
CA LEU A 91 2.75 11.41 -4.41
C LEU A 91 4.16 11.49 -3.80
N SER A 92 4.81 10.34 -3.62
CA SER A 92 6.18 10.24 -3.09
C SER A 92 7.20 10.98 -3.97
N VAL A 93 7.19 10.73 -5.28
CA VAL A 93 8.08 11.35 -6.27
C VAL A 93 7.80 12.85 -6.41
N GLY A 94 6.52 13.21 -6.53
CA GLY A 94 6.10 14.59 -6.73
C GLY A 94 6.46 15.50 -5.55
N SER A 95 6.28 15.01 -4.32
CA SER A 95 6.65 15.77 -3.10
C SER A 95 8.16 15.98 -3.00
N GLU A 96 8.95 14.98 -3.41
CA GLU A 96 10.42 15.08 -3.41
C GLU A 96 10.91 16.08 -4.47
N LEU A 97 10.36 16.01 -5.68
CA LEU A 97 10.67 16.97 -6.74
C LEU A 97 10.27 18.39 -6.36
N MET A 98 9.10 18.59 -5.75
CA MET A 98 8.64 19.91 -5.31
C MET A 98 9.62 20.52 -4.32
N ALA A 99 9.97 19.79 -3.25
CA ALA A 99 10.91 20.26 -2.24
C ALA A 99 12.29 20.58 -2.85
N ALA A 100 12.79 19.71 -3.74
CA ALA A 100 14.05 19.93 -4.43
C ALA A 100 14.02 21.17 -5.34
N PHE A 101 12.93 21.40 -6.09
CA PHE A 101 12.81 22.59 -6.94
C PHE A 101 12.74 23.87 -6.13
N GLU A 102 11.89 23.92 -5.09
CA GLU A 102 11.76 25.11 -4.23
C GLU A 102 13.09 25.47 -3.58
N THR A 103 13.77 24.49 -2.98
CA THR A 103 15.06 24.71 -2.31
C THR A 103 16.16 25.13 -3.30
N THR A 104 16.20 24.52 -4.48
CA THR A 104 17.24 24.80 -5.49
C THR A 104 17.03 26.14 -6.18
N LEU A 105 15.79 26.56 -6.39
CA LEU A 105 15.43 27.79 -7.08
C LEU A 105 15.29 29.00 -6.14
N ALA A 106 15.17 28.82 -4.83
CA ALA A 106 15.08 29.94 -3.88
C ALA A 106 16.25 30.94 -4.00
N PRO A 107 17.53 30.54 -4.13
CA PRO A 107 18.63 31.48 -4.38
C PRO A 107 18.55 32.16 -5.76
N VAL A 108 18.01 31.46 -6.77
CA VAL A 108 17.82 32.00 -8.13
C VAL A 108 16.73 33.07 -8.13
N ALA A 109 15.67 32.88 -7.35
CA ALA A 109 14.59 33.86 -7.16
C ALA A 109 15.12 35.26 -6.80
N LEU A 110 16.27 35.30 -6.10
CA LEU A 110 16.85 36.50 -5.53
C LEU A 110 18.02 37.05 -6.34
N SER A 111 18.45 36.37 -7.40
CA SER A 111 19.62 36.73 -8.20
C SER A 111 19.59 38.16 -8.79
N PRO A 112 18.48 38.72 -9.32
CA PRO A 112 18.50 40.09 -9.83
C PRO A 112 18.87 41.12 -8.77
N ILE A 113 18.42 40.93 -7.53
CA ILE A 113 18.75 41.84 -6.42
C ILE A 113 20.23 41.70 -6.07
N VAL A 114 20.74 40.46 -6.05
CA VAL A 114 22.16 40.19 -5.79
C VAL A 114 23.05 40.87 -6.81
N VAL A 115 22.79 40.65 -8.11
CA VAL A 115 23.59 41.21 -9.21
C VAL A 115 23.58 42.74 -9.18
N GLN A 116 22.41 43.35 -8.94
CA GLN A 116 22.30 44.80 -8.87
C GLN A 116 23.01 45.38 -7.63
N ALA A 117 22.95 44.69 -6.49
CA ALA A 117 23.64 45.09 -5.27
C ALA A 117 25.17 44.98 -5.43
N GLU A 118 25.66 43.90 -6.05
CA GLU A 118 27.08 43.73 -6.39
C GLU A 118 27.56 44.82 -7.37
N ALA A 119 26.78 45.13 -8.41
CA ALA A 119 27.10 46.18 -9.36
C ALA A 119 27.21 47.57 -8.72
N LEU A 120 26.50 47.79 -7.61
CA LEU A 120 26.56 49.01 -6.82
C LEU A 120 27.61 48.95 -5.69
N GLY A 121 28.40 47.88 -5.60
CA GLY A 121 29.53 47.74 -4.68
C GLY A 121 29.22 47.08 -3.33
N VAL A 122 28.06 46.42 -3.17
CA VAL A 122 27.70 45.70 -1.93
C VAL A 122 28.37 44.32 -1.91
N GLY A 123 28.93 43.90 -0.77
CA GLY A 123 29.59 42.60 -0.62
C GLY A 123 28.62 41.42 -0.60
N GLN A 124 29.01 40.28 -1.20
CA GLN A 124 28.16 39.07 -1.35
C GLN A 124 27.55 38.55 -0.05
N GLU A 125 28.30 38.56 1.06
CA GLU A 125 27.80 38.10 2.36
C GLU A 125 26.64 38.97 2.84
N GLN A 126 26.79 40.30 2.82
CA GLN A 126 25.76 41.25 3.26
C GLN A 126 24.48 41.17 2.40
N ILE A 127 24.59 40.70 1.16
CA ILE A 127 23.45 40.55 0.25
C ILE A 127 22.63 39.31 0.59
N GLN A 128 23.24 38.14 0.81
CA GLN A 128 22.49 36.90 1.10
C GLN A 128 21.71 37.01 2.41
N THR A 129 22.32 37.60 3.41
CA THR A 129 21.78 37.69 4.77
C THR A 129 20.52 38.56 4.88
N PHE A 130 20.38 39.56 4.00
CA PHE A 130 19.18 40.38 3.92
C PHE A 130 18.04 39.75 3.09
N LEU A 131 18.36 38.96 2.05
CA LEU A 131 17.34 38.47 1.10
C LEU A 131 16.54 37.27 1.61
N LEU A 132 17.15 36.46 2.49
CA LEU A 132 16.53 35.35 3.22
C LEU A 132 16.91 35.47 4.71
N PRO A 133 16.37 36.47 5.43
CA PRO A 133 16.73 36.68 6.82
C PRO A 133 16.23 35.56 7.72
N VAL A 134 15.23 34.79 7.28
CA VAL A 134 14.74 33.60 7.98
C VAL A 134 14.93 32.36 7.12
N GLU A 135 15.59 31.34 7.66
CA GLU A 135 15.73 30.03 7.01
C GLU A 135 15.04 28.92 7.82
N ALA A 136 14.35 28.04 7.10
CA ALA A 136 13.72 26.86 7.64
C ALA A 136 14.70 25.69 7.62
N ASN A 137 15.16 25.25 8.78
CA ASN A 137 15.89 23.99 8.88
C ASN A 137 14.92 22.88 9.28
N THR A 138 14.57 22.01 8.33
CA THR A 138 13.79 20.81 8.66
C THR A 138 14.75 19.70 9.05
N HIS A 139 14.63 19.22 10.28
CA HIS A 139 15.42 18.13 10.82
C HIS A 139 14.56 16.87 10.94
N PRO A 140 14.63 15.93 9.98
CA PRO A 140 13.99 14.63 10.12
C PRO A 140 14.51 13.94 11.38
N LEU A 141 13.61 13.41 12.20
CA LEU A 141 13.99 12.61 13.34
C LEU A 141 14.06 11.13 12.94
N TYR A 142 15.10 10.43 13.40
CA TYR A 142 15.34 8.98 13.26
C TYR A 142 15.61 8.44 11.86
N ASN A 143 15.21 9.16 10.81
CA ASN A 143 15.53 8.85 9.41
C ASN A 143 16.12 10.09 8.71
N PRO A 144 17.38 10.49 9.02
CA PRO A 144 17.98 11.70 8.47
C PRO A 144 18.11 11.68 6.94
N ASP A 145 18.39 10.50 6.39
CA ASP A 145 18.61 10.29 4.96
C ASP A 145 17.31 10.10 4.17
N MET A 146 16.15 10.18 4.85
CA MET A 146 14.82 9.97 4.26
C MET A 146 14.69 8.64 3.50
N ASP A 147 15.36 7.61 4.00
CA ASP A 147 15.35 6.26 3.42
C ASP A 147 13.96 5.63 3.57
N TYR A 148 13.32 5.33 2.43
CA TYR A 148 11.98 4.72 2.40
C TYR A 148 11.94 3.32 3.01
N SER A 149 13.05 2.58 2.96
CA SER A 149 13.15 1.24 3.53
C SER A 149 13.07 1.27 5.06
N ILE A 150 13.59 2.30 5.72
CA ILE A 150 13.50 2.49 7.18
C ILE A 150 12.04 2.64 7.61
N TYR A 151 11.26 3.40 6.85
CA TYR A 151 9.84 3.65 7.13
C TYR A 151 8.94 2.47 6.79
N LEU A 152 9.11 1.86 5.61
CA LEU A 152 8.15 0.88 5.09
C LEU A 152 8.49 -0.57 5.49
N SER A 153 9.76 -0.93 5.69
CA SER A 153 10.13 -2.35 5.79
C SER A 153 9.56 -3.03 7.04
N GLN A 154 9.67 -2.39 8.20
CA GLN A 154 9.22 -2.99 9.46
C GLN A 154 7.68 -3.12 9.50
N PRO A 155 6.88 -2.07 9.29
CA PRO A 155 5.44 -2.20 9.45
C PRO A 155 4.83 -3.13 8.39
N PHE A 156 5.27 -3.06 7.13
CA PHE A 156 4.76 -3.93 6.09
C PHE A 156 5.15 -5.39 6.29
N PHE A 157 6.33 -5.69 6.86
CA PHE A 157 6.66 -7.05 7.24
C PHE A 157 5.60 -7.61 8.22
N PHE A 158 5.28 -6.88 9.29
CA PHE A 158 4.33 -7.36 10.30
C PHE A 158 2.87 -7.36 9.84
N VAL A 159 2.49 -6.46 8.92
CA VAL A 159 1.20 -6.51 8.22
C VAL A 159 1.06 -7.80 7.40
N LEU A 160 2.07 -8.12 6.58
CA LEU A 160 2.09 -9.35 5.78
C LEU A 160 2.17 -10.60 6.68
N PHE A 161 2.91 -10.48 7.79
CA PHE A 161 3.02 -11.54 8.78
C PHE A 161 1.69 -11.80 9.49
N GLN A 162 0.92 -10.74 9.80
CA GLN A 162 -0.45 -10.87 10.34
C GLN A 162 -1.32 -11.72 9.42
N ILE A 163 -1.31 -11.42 8.12
CA ILE A 163 -2.07 -12.16 7.11
C ILE A 163 -1.72 -13.65 7.19
N LEU A 164 -0.43 -13.97 7.18
CA LEU A 164 0.04 -15.36 7.26
C LEU A 164 -0.40 -16.06 8.56
N ILE A 165 -0.26 -15.40 9.72
CA ILE A 165 -0.62 -15.97 11.02
C ILE A 165 -2.13 -16.27 11.07
N LEU A 166 -2.97 -15.31 10.64
CA LEU A 166 -4.42 -15.51 10.67
C LEU A 166 -4.82 -16.69 9.78
N LEU A 167 -4.27 -16.74 8.57
CA LEU A 167 -4.56 -17.77 7.57
C LEU A 167 -4.15 -19.16 8.03
N VAL A 168 -2.93 -19.32 8.54
CA VAL A 168 -2.42 -20.60 9.06
C VAL A 168 -3.21 -21.05 10.28
N THR A 169 -3.58 -20.13 11.18
CA THR A 169 -4.35 -20.45 12.39
C THR A 169 -5.76 -20.96 12.05
N VAL A 170 -6.44 -20.27 11.13
CA VAL A 170 -7.76 -20.68 10.64
C VAL A 170 -7.69 -22.03 9.94
N TYR A 171 -6.68 -22.25 9.11
CA TYR A 171 -6.52 -23.52 8.41
C TYR A 171 -6.17 -24.65 9.38
N ALA A 172 -5.32 -24.43 10.39
CA ALA A 172 -4.93 -25.45 11.37
C ALA A 172 -6.10 -25.92 12.27
N ILE A 173 -7.06 -25.04 12.56
CA ILE A 173 -8.29 -25.40 13.28
C ILE A 173 -9.31 -25.96 12.29
N GLY A 174 -9.46 -25.32 11.12
CA GLY A 174 -10.40 -25.69 10.08
C GLY A 174 -10.13 -27.09 9.52
N SER A 175 -8.88 -27.49 9.36
CA SER A 175 -8.49 -28.81 8.86
C SER A 175 -9.09 -29.94 9.70
N GLU A 176 -9.30 -29.75 11.01
CA GLU A 176 -9.94 -30.75 11.88
C GLU A 176 -11.40 -31.01 11.51
N PHE A 177 -12.07 -29.98 11.00
CA PHE A 177 -13.44 -30.05 10.50
C PHE A 177 -13.50 -30.54 9.05
N LYS A 178 -12.45 -30.30 8.26
CA LYS A 178 -12.34 -30.75 6.86
C LYS A 178 -12.06 -32.24 6.78
N PHE A 179 -11.12 -32.73 7.58
CA PHE A 179 -10.62 -34.12 7.53
C PHE A 179 -11.26 -35.03 8.59
N GLY A 180 -12.19 -34.52 9.42
CA GLY A 180 -12.92 -35.34 10.39
C GLY A 180 -12.15 -35.73 11.65
N THR A 181 -10.97 -35.15 11.89
CA THR A 181 -10.08 -35.48 13.02
C THR A 181 -10.46 -34.76 14.33
N THR A 182 -11.59 -34.05 14.35
CA THR A 182 -12.06 -33.28 15.52
C THR A 182 -12.22 -34.15 16.77
N GLN A 183 -12.60 -35.43 16.62
CA GLN A 183 -12.75 -36.34 17.76
C GLN A 183 -11.40 -36.68 18.41
N GLU A 184 -10.38 -36.97 17.59
CA GLU A 184 -9.03 -37.27 18.06
C GLU A 184 -8.40 -36.05 18.74
N TRP A 185 -8.56 -34.88 18.13
CA TRP A 185 -8.08 -33.61 18.67
C TRP A 185 -8.69 -33.28 20.04
N MET A 186 -10.01 -33.40 20.16
CA MET A 186 -10.72 -33.14 21.43
C MET A 186 -10.46 -34.24 22.47
N GLY A 187 -10.35 -35.50 22.05
CA GLY A 187 -10.01 -36.62 22.93
C GLY A 187 -8.65 -36.43 23.58
N ALA A 188 -7.65 -35.97 22.82
CA ALA A 188 -6.31 -35.66 23.33
C ALA A 188 -6.28 -34.52 24.38
N ALA A 189 -7.31 -33.66 24.39
CA ALA A 189 -7.47 -32.58 25.35
C ALA A 189 -8.36 -32.93 26.56
N THR A 190 -8.66 -34.22 26.76
CA THR A 190 -9.46 -34.68 27.89
C THR A 190 -8.58 -34.82 29.14
N PRO A 191 -8.95 -34.20 30.28
CA PRO A 191 -8.18 -34.33 31.53
C PRO A 191 -8.04 -35.79 31.98
N ALA A 192 -6.90 -36.12 32.59
CA ALA A 192 -6.65 -37.46 33.13
C ALA A 192 -7.74 -37.89 34.12
N GLY A 193 -8.31 -39.08 33.92
CA GLY A 193 -9.39 -39.64 34.74
C GLY A 193 -10.81 -39.42 34.22
N LYS A 194 -11.00 -38.72 33.09
CA LYS A 194 -12.29 -38.62 32.38
C LYS A 194 -12.28 -39.43 31.09
N ASP A 195 -13.45 -39.94 30.70
CA ASP A 195 -13.61 -40.72 29.47
C ASP A 195 -13.31 -39.86 28.23
N PRO A 196 -12.26 -40.19 27.44
CA PRO A 196 -11.90 -39.48 26.20
C PRO A 196 -12.94 -39.61 25.09
N ALA A 197 -13.80 -40.65 25.14
CA ALA A 197 -14.85 -40.83 24.15
C ALA A 197 -15.99 -39.79 24.29
N ASN A 198 -16.15 -39.22 25.48
CA ASN A 198 -17.13 -38.18 25.75
C ASN A 198 -16.52 -36.78 25.58
N LEU A 199 -16.68 -36.22 24.37
CA LEU A 199 -16.19 -34.89 23.97
C LEU A 199 -16.64 -33.73 24.88
N ARG A 200 -17.69 -33.91 25.70
CA ARG A 200 -18.08 -32.90 26.70
C ARG A 200 -17.03 -32.73 27.78
N ASN A 201 -16.22 -33.75 28.04
CA ASN A 201 -15.16 -33.75 29.05
C ASN A 201 -13.89 -33.01 28.61
N ALA A 202 -13.71 -32.77 27.32
CA ALA A 202 -12.54 -32.09 26.77
C ALA A 202 -12.44 -30.65 27.27
N ASP A 203 -11.24 -30.24 27.68
CA ASP A 203 -10.95 -28.84 27.97
C ASP A 203 -10.59 -28.09 26.68
N MET A 204 -11.44 -27.14 26.31
CA MET A 204 -11.29 -26.43 25.04
C MET A 204 -10.06 -25.52 25.03
N LEU A 205 -9.68 -24.97 26.19
CA LEU A 205 -8.50 -24.14 26.30
C LEU A 205 -7.25 -24.98 26.01
N THR A 206 -7.12 -26.15 26.65
CA THR A 206 -6.03 -27.09 26.38
C THR A 206 -6.02 -27.57 24.93
N ALA A 207 -7.18 -27.85 24.33
CA ALA A 207 -7.29 -28.28 22.93
C ALA A 207 -6.75 -27.22 21.96
N VAL A 208 -7.20 -25.97 22.09
CA VAL A 208 -6.79 -24.87 21.21
C VAL A 208 -5.34 -24.45 21.49
N ALA A 209 -4.96 -24.27 22.76
CA ALA A 209 -3.60 -23.89 23.12
C ALA A 209 -2.57 -24.94 22.68
N GLY A 210 -2.85 -26.23 22.90
CA GLY A 210 -1.97 -27.32 22.47
C GLY A 210 -1.79 -27.39 20.95
N LYS A 211 -2.86 -27.12 20.19
CA LYS A 211 -2.80 -27.05 18.71
C LYS A 211 -2.01 -25.86 18.21
N LEU A 212 -2.20 -24.69 18.82
CA LEU A 212 -1.63 -23.42 18.35
C LEU A 212 -0.18 -23.19 18.81
N LEU A 213 0.23 -23.77 19.95
CA LEU A 213 1.56 -23.58 20.54
C LEU A 213 2.72 -23.85 19.55
N PRO A 214 2.75 -24.94 18.76
CA PRO A 214 3.83 -25.15 17.78
C PRO A 214 3.89 -24.03 16.74
N TYR A 215 2.74 -23.54 16.28
CA TYR A 215 2.66 -22.40 15.35
C TYR A 215 3.09 -21.10 16.03
N THR A 216 2.72 -20.88 17.29
CA THR A 216 3.17 -19.73 18.09
C THR A 216 4.70 -19.73 18.20
N VAL A 217 5.32 -20.88 18.49
CA VAL A 217 6.79 -21.01 18.56
C VAL A 217 7.42 -20.74 17.20
N MET A 218 6.92 -21.36 16.13
CA MET A 218 7.42 -21.17 14.77
C MET A 218 7.35 -19.69 14.36
N PHE A 219 6.19 -19.05 14.54
CA PHE A 219 6.02 -17.63 14.21
C PHE A 219 6.85 -16.72 15.12
N SER A 220 7.04 -17.09 16.39
CA SER A 220 7.91 -16.32 17.30
C SER A 220 9.36 -16.36 16.82
N VAL A 221 9.87 -17.53 16.41
CA VAL A 221 11.20 -17.65 15.81
C VAL A 221 11.32 -16.78 14.56
N ILE A 222 10.33 -16.82 13.65
CA ILE A 222 10.33 -16.01 12.43
C ILE A 222 10.29 -14.51 12.75
N GLY A 223 9.41 -14.08 13.66
CA GLY A 223 9.26 -12.68 14.04
C GLY A 223 10.49 -12.11 14.75
N ILE A 224 11.09 -12.90 15.64
CA ILE A 224 12.35 -12.55 16.32
C ILE A 224 13.49 -12.46 15.31
N LEU A 225 13.64 -13.44 14.42
CA LEU A 225 14.64 -13.42 13.35
C LEU A 225 14.45 -12.19 12.45
N ALA A 226 13.20 -11.85 12.11
CA ALA A 226 12.89 -10.68 11.30
C ALA A 226 13.34 -9.38 12.00
N ASN A 227 13.10 -9.24 13.31
CA ASN A 227 13.61 -8.10 14.08
C ASN A 227 15.15 -8.02 14.02
N TYR A 228 15.87 -9.15 14.14
CA TYR A 228 17.33 -9.17 14.02
C TYR A 228 17.83 -8.83 12.61
N VAL A 229 17.12 -9.26 11.56
CA VAL A 229 17.46 -8.90 10.17
C VAL A 229 17.20 -7.41 9.93
N LEU A 230 16.07 -6.89 10.37
CA LEU A 230 15.68 -5.49 10.20
C LEU A 230 16.63 -4.53 10.96
N PHE A 231 16.88 -4.79 12.24
CA PHE A 231 17.70 -3.88 13.07
C PHE A 231 19.21 -4.17 12.99
N GLY A 232 19.60 -5.39 12.61
CA GLY A 232 21.00 -5.81 12.49
C GLY A 232 21.52 -5.71 11.05
N LEU A 233 21.06 -6.60 10.17
CA LEU A 233 21.59 -6.69 8.80
C LEU A 233 21.24 -5.47 7.93
N MET A 234 20.01 -4.96 8.08
CA MET A 234 19.53 -3.81 7.32
C MET A 234 19.86 -2.47 7.99
N ASN A 235 20.50 -2.48 9.16
CA ASN A 235 20.88 -1.28 9.91
C ASN A 235 19.73 -0.27 10.13
N ILE A 236 18.47 -0.73 10.24
CA ILE A 236 17.35 0.15 10.56
C ILE A 236 17.58 0.73 11.97
N PRO A 237 17.59 2.07 12.14
CA PRO A 237 17.83 2.70 13.43
C PRO A 237 16.82 2.22 14.49
N PHE A 238 17.33 1.68 15.59
CA PHE A 238 16.50 1.19 16.69
C PHE A 238 17.08 1.62 18.03
N GLN A 239 16.35 2.48 18.74
CA GLN A 239 16.75 3.01 20.06
C GLN A 239 16.04 2.32 21.24
N GLY A 240 15.14 1.37 20.96
CA GLY A 240 14.39 0.63 21.97
C GLY A 240 15.17 -0.55 22.57
N SER A 241 14.51 -1.28 23.47
CA SER A 241 15.02 -2.56 23.95
C SER A 241 14.60 -3.69 23.02
N LEU A 242 15.56 -4.42 22.42
CA LEU A 242 15.27 -5.57 21.56
C LEU A 242 14.49 -6.65 22.30
N TRP A 243 14.75 -6.81 23.60
CA TRP A 243 14.01 -7.72 24.47
C TRP A 243 12.52 -7.35 24.54
N LEU A 244 12.22 -6.08 24.76
CA LEU A 244 10.85 -5.58 24.84
C LEU A 244 10.13 -5.67 23.49
N MET A 245 10.82 -5.34 22.39
CA MET A 245 10.31 -5.51 21.03
C MET A 245 9.92 -6.97 20.78
N ASN A 246 10.80 -7.92 21.13
CA ASN A 246 10.53 -9.35 20.94
C ASN A 246 9.35 -9.85 21.80
N ILE A 247 9.22 -9.38 23.05
CA ILE A 247 8.04 -9.70 23.89
C ILE A 247 6.76 -9.20 23.23
N VAL A 248 6.75 -7.95 22.75
CA VAL A 248 5.58 -7.36 22.07
C VAL A 248 5.30 -8.08 20.75
N THR A 249 6.32 -8.53 20.00
CA THR A 249 6.17 -9.37 18.81
C THR A 249 5.49 -10.71 19.14
N VAL A 250 5.92 -11.42 20.19
CA VAL A 250 5.29 -12.68 20.61
C VAL A 250 3.84 -12.44 21.04
N LEU A 251 3.58 -11.37 21.79
CA LEU A 251 2.22 -10.99 22.18
C LEU A 251 1.34 -10.66 20.96
N PHE A 252 1.87 -9.94 19.98
CA PHE A 252 1.17 -9.66 18.72
C PHE A 252 0.83 -10.95 17.96
N ILE A 253 1.73 -11.92 17.90
CA ILE A 253 1.48 -13.22 17.27
C ILE A 253 0.32 -13.91 17.99
N MET A 254 0.38 -14.02 19.32
CA MET A 254 -0.69 -14.64 20.11
C MET A 254 -2.02 -13.91 19.93
N ALA A 255 -2.03 -12.57 19.97
CA ALA A 255 -3.23 -11.76 19.76
C ALA A 255 -3.82 -11.94 18.34
N THR A 256 -2.96 -12.10 17.34
CA THR A 256 -3.37 -12.39 15.97
C THR A 256 -3.98 -13.79 15.85
N GLN A 257 -3.37 -14.81 16.47
CA GLN A 257 -3.94 -16.15 16.54
C GLN A 257 -5.28 -16.15 17.30
N ALA A 258 -5.39 -15.36 18.36
CA ALA A 258 -6.62 -15.17 19.12
C ALA A 258 -7.73 -14.53 18.29
N LEU A 259 -7.41 -13.52 17.46
CA LEU A 259 -8.36 -12.96 16.51
C LEU A 259 -8.84 -14.01 15.49
N ALA A 260 -7.94 -14.84 14.96
CA ALA A 260 -8.32 -15.94 14.07
C ALA A 260 -9.26 -16.95 14.74
N VAL A 261 -8.98 -17.35 15.99
CA VAL A 261 -9.86 -18.22 16.80
C VAL A 261 -11.21 -17.56 17.02
N LEU A 262 -11.24 -16.26 17.30
CA LEU A 262 -12.47 -15.50 17.49
C LEU A 262 -13.33 -15.51 16.24
N ILE A 263 -12.76 -15.16 15.08
CA ILE A 263 -13.49 -15.18 13.81
C ILE A 263 -13.99 -16.59 13.49
N PHE A 264 -13.13 -17.61 13.69
CA PHE A 264 -13.48 -19.00 13.42
C PHE A 264 -14.66 -19.49 14.27
N SER A 265 -14.70 -19.08 15.55
CA SER A 265 -15.69 -19.56 16.52
C SER A 265 -17.11 -19.03 16.27
N ILE A 266 -17.26 -17.88 15.59
CA ILE A 266 -18.58 -17.30 15.30
C ILE A 266 -19.31 -18.12 14.22
N PHE A 267 -18.62 -18.56 13.17
CA PHE A 267 -19.22 -19.34 12.07
C PHE A 267 -18.21 -20.36 11.49
N PRO A 268 -18.11 -21.60 12.01
CA PRO A 268 -17.06 -22.58 11.66
C PRO A 268 -17.25 -23.23 10.28
N LYS A 269 -17.16 -22.40 9.22
CA LYS A 269 -17.15 -22.80 7.80
C LYS A 269 -15.87 -22.29 7.15
N ILE A 270 -14.96 -23.22 6.87
CA ILE A 270 -13.55 -22.96 6.50
C ILE A 270 -13.44 -21.97 5.34
N ALA A 271 -14.15 -22.23 4.24
CA ALA A 271 -14.07 -21.40 3.04
C ALA A 271 -14.51 -19.93 3.27
N TYR A 272 -15.52 -19.70 4.13
CA TYR A 272 -15.96 -18.35 4.48
C TYR A 272 -14.95 -17.65 5.40
N ILE A 273 -14.47 -18.36 6.43
CA ILE A 273 -13.55 -17.77 7.41
C ILE A 273 -12.25 -17.39 6.74
N ILE A 274 -11.70 -18.23 5.87
CA ILE A 274 -10.47 -17.93 5.14
C ILE A 274 -10.66 -16.64 4.30
N SER A 275 -11.78 -16.49 3.61
CA SER A 275 -12.10 -15.28 2.85
C SER A 275 -12.19 -14.03 3.73
N VAL A 276 -12.88 -14.13 4.88
CA VAL A 276 -13.00 -13.04 5.86
C VAL A 276 -11.65 -12.66 6.44
N VAL A 277 -10.81 -13.66 6.74
CA VAL A 277 -9.51 -13.46 7.36
C VAL A 277 -8.49 -12.89 6.39
N SER A 278 -8.52 -13.29 5.12
CA SER A 278 -7.75 -12.63 4.06
C SER A 278 -8.11 -11.13 3.97
N MET A 279 -9.40 -10.80 4.12
CA MET A 279 -9.88 -9.42 4.16
C MET A 279 -9.44 -8.63 5.39
N VAL A 280 -9.61 -9.20 6.58
CA VAL A 280 -9.11 -8.58 7.81
C VAL A 280 -7.60 -8.37 7.73
N GLY A 281 -6.88 -9.34 7.16
CA GLY A 281 -5.46 -9.25 6.93
C GLY A 281 -5.04 -8.09 6.04
N SER A 282 -5.64 -7.95 4.84
CA SER A 282 -5.30 -6.88 3.89
C SER A 282 -5.68 -5.48 4.40
N LEU A 283 -6.83 -5.36 5.06
CA LEU A 283 -7.29 -4.08 5.65
C LEU A 283 -6.42 -3.64 6.82
N GLY A 284 -5.77 -4.59 7.49
CA GLY A 284 -4.80 -4.33 8.55
C GLY A 284 -3.65 -3.42 8.08
N ALA A 285 -3.25 -3.49 6.82
CA ALA A 285 -2.22 -2.59 6.26
C ALA A 285 -2.61 -1.11 6.43
N THR A 286 -3.83 -0.76 6.01
CA THR A 286 -4.32 0.60 6.10
C THR A 286 -4.73 0.97 7.52
N LEU A 287 -5.48 0.09 8.20
CA LEU A 287 -6.02 0.36 9.54
C LEU A 287 -4.95 0.33 10.65
N SER A 288 -3.73 -0.10 10.33
CA SER A 288 -2.59 0.05 11.22
C SER A 288 -2.08 1.49 11.35
N GLY A 289 -2.49 2.39 10.45
CA GLY A 289 -2.04 3.79 10.45
C GLY A 289 -0.77 4.07 9.66
N VAL A 290 -0.12 3.02 9.12
CA VAL A 290 1.14 3.14 8.39
C VAL A 290 0.96 3.92 7.10
N THR A 291 0.01 3.50 6.24
CA THR A 291 -0.19 4.13 4.92
C THR A 291 -0.93 5.45 5.00
N PHE A 292 -1.82 5.60 5.97
CA PHE A 292 -2.55 6.83 6.23
C PHE A 292 -2.82 6.95 7.74
N PRO A 293 -2.50 8.10 8.37
CA PRO A 293 -2.68 8.26 9.81
C PRO A 293 -4.11 7.96 10.25
N VAL A 294 -4.29 7.08 11.23
CA VAL A 294 -5.65 6.70 11.66
C VAL A 294 -6.42 7.89 12.23
N THR A 295 -5.73 8.82 12.87
CA THR A 295 -6.29 10.07 13.40
C THR A 295 -6.90 10.97 12.32
N ALA A 296 -6.49 10.82 11.06
CA ALA A 296 -7.04 11.54 9.92
C ALA A 296 -8.21 10.81 9.23
N MET A 297 -8.52 9.56 9.63
CA MET A 297 -9.63 8.78 9.06
C MET A 297 -10.99 9.22 9.62
N TYR A 298 -12.07 8.94 8.88
CA TYR A 298 -13.43 9.16 9.39
C TYR A 298 -13.71 8.35 10.66
N ALA A 299 -14.56 8.89 11.54
CA ALA A 299 -14.82 8.31 12.86
C ALA A 299 -15.19 6.81 12.86
N PRO A 300 -16.03 6.29 11.93
CA PRO A 300 -16.33 4.86 11.89
C PRO A 300 -15.11 3.99 11.56
N VAL A 301 -14.25 4.45 10.64
CA VAL A 301 -13.02 3.76 10.24
C VAL A 301 -12.00 3.81 11.37
N HIS A 302 -11.85 4.98 12.00
CA HIS A 302 -11.03 5.15 13.19
C HIS A 302 -11.47 4.19 14.31
N ALA A 303 -12.77 4.05 14.58
CA ALA A 303 -13.27 3.10 15.57
C ALA A 303 -13.00 1.63 15.16
N ALA A 304 -13.26 1.28 13.90
CA ALA A 304 -13.06 -0.08 13.39
C ALA A 304 -11.59 -0.54 13.47
N SER A 305 -10.64 0.37 13.33
CA SER A 305 -9.21 0.04 13.37
C SER A 305 -8.74 -0.56 14.71
N TYR A 306 -9.45 -0.32 15.83
CA TYR A 306 -9.14 -0.94 17.12
C TYR A 306 -9.31 -2.46 17.11
N LEU A 307 -10.05 -3.01 16.13
CA LEU A 307 -10.29 -4.44 15.96
C LEU A 307 -9.10 -5.20 15.34
N PHE A 308 -7.98 -4.53 15.06
CA PHE A 308 -6.84 -5.08 14.34
C PHE A 308 -5.59 -5.14 15.25
N PRO A 309 -5.08 -6.34 15.61
CA PRO A 309 -3.87 -6.50 16.43
C PRO A 309 -2.65 -5.77 15.86
N VAL A 310 -2.48 -5.78 14.52
CA VAL A 310 -1.37 -5.08 13.85
C VAL A 310 -1.37 -3.58 14.15
N ARG A 311 -2.52 -2.94 14.35
CA ARG A 311 -2.56 -1.51 14.73
C ARG A 311 -1.80 -1.28 16.03
N HIS A 312 -2.17 -2.01 17.07
CA HIS A 312 -1.59 -1.87 18.40
C HIS A 312 -0.12 -2.28 18.41
N PHE A 313 0.24 -3.31 17.64
CA PHE A 313 1.64 -3.68 17.45
C PHE A 313 2.43 -2.57 16.77
N THR A 314 1.92 -1.99 15.69
CA THR A 314 2.59 -0.89 14.96
C THR A 314 2.77 0.33 15.86
N GLU A 315 1.76 0.75 16.62
CA GLU A 315 1.87 1.86 17.57
C GLU A 315 2.99 1.62 18.60
N ALA A 316 3.03 0.43 19.20
CA ALA A 316 4.08 0.07 20.15
C ALA A 316 5.46 -0.02 19.50
N ALA A 317 5.55 -0.61 18.31
CA ALA A 317 6.80 -0.75 17.58
C ALA A 317 7.36 0.61 17.16
N GLN A 318 6.52 1.50 16.61
CA GLN A 318 6.90 2.85 16.24
C GLN A 318 7.32 3.66 17.47
N ALA A 319 6.65 3.51 18.62
CA ALA A 319 7.07 4.15 19.86
C ALA A 319 8.49 3.73 20.31
N MET A 320 8.85 2.46 20.11
CA MET A 320 10.19 1.95 20.42
C MET A 320 11.24 2.37 19.38
N ILE A 321 10.90 2.35 18.09
CA ILE A 321 11.80 2.69 16.97
C ILE A 321 12.07 4.19 16.93
N TYR A 322 11.01 5.00 16.88
CA TYR A 322 11.04 6.43 16.60
C TYR A 322 10.97 7.31 17.85
N PHE A 323 10.74 6.82 19.05
CA PHE A 323 10.67 7.73 20.22
C PHE A 323 11.58 7.30 21.36
N GLY A 324 12.27 6.16 21.22
CA GLY A 324 13.00 5.53 22.31
C GLY A 324 12.12 5.44 23.56
N ALA A 325 10.82 5.15 23.35
CA ALA A 325 9.82 5.22 24.39
C ALA A 325 9.91 3.97 25.27
N GLY A 326 9.84 4.17 26.59
CA GLY A 326 9.70 3.06 27.54
C GLY A 326 8.28 2.50 27.54
N PHE A 327 8.09 1.35 28.20
CA PHE A 327 6.80 0.65 28.30
C PHE A 327 5.63 1.56 28.74
N ALA A 328 5.90 2.55 29.59
CA ALA A 328 4.89 3.50 30.08
C ALA A 328 4.17 4.31 28.99
N TYR A 329 4.72 4.39 27.78
CA TYR A 329 4.11 5.16 26.68
C TYR A 329 3.25 4.33 25.73
N PHE A 330 3.38 3.00 25.74
CA PHE A 330 2.64 2.10 24.83
C PHE A 330 1.95 0.95 25.57
N TRP A 331 1.79 1.06 26.90
CA TRP A 331 1.12 0.03 27.70
C TRP A 331 -0.33 -0.18 27.27
N GLN A 332 -1.01 0.85 26.74
CA GLN A 332 -2.37 0.74 26.23
C GLN A 332 -2.42 -0.24 25.05
N SER A 333 -1.49 -0.12 24.09
CA SER A 333 -1.41 -1.02 22.95
C SER A 333 -1.15 -2.47 23.39
N VAL A 334 -0.29 -2.68 24.40
CA VAL A 334 -0.07 -4.00 25.02
C VAL A 334 -1.32 -4.52 25.73
N ALA A 335 -2.04 -3.67 26.46
CA ALA A 335 -3.28 -4.04 27.14
C ALA A 335 -4.35 -4.48 26.14
N VAL A 336 -4.50 -3.78 25.00
CA VAL A 336 -5.47 -4.18 23.97
C VAL A 336 -5.07 -5.49 23.30
N LEU A 337 -3.77 -5.75 23.07
CA LEU A 337 -3.32 -7.06 22.59
C LEU A 337 -3.67 -8.19 23.56
N LEU A 338 -3.59 -7.95 24.88
CA LEU A 338 -4.05 -8.91 25.90
C LEU A 338 -5.57 -9.09 25.88
N VAL A 339 -6.34 -8.03 25.58
CA VAL A 339 -7.80 -8.12 25.44
C VAL A 339 -8.19 -9.10 24.32
N PHE A 340 -7.46 -9.14 23.19
CA PHE A 340 -7.73 -10.15 22.14
C PHE A 340 -7.60 -11.58 22.67
N LEU A 341 -6.60 -11.87 23.50
CA LEU A 341 -6.44 -13.18 24.13
C LEU A 341 -7.60 -13.51 25.05
N LEU A 342 -8.02 -12.54 25.86
CA LEU A 342 -9.17 -12.69 26.75
C LEU A 342 -10.47 -12.96 25.97
N LEU A 343 -10.71 -12.22 24.89
CA LEU A 343 -11.88 -12.42 24.02
C LEU A 343 -11.87 -13.81 23.35
N ALA A 344 -10.71 -14.29 22.92
CA ALA A 344 -10.58 -15.63 22.36
C ALA A 344 -10.86 -16.73 23.39
N ILE A 345 -10.48 -16.54 24.66
CA ILE A 345 -10.81 -17.50 25.73
C ILE A 345 -12.32 -17.49 26.01
N LEU A 346 -12.95 -16.30 26.05
CA LEU A 346 -14.38 -16.17 26.32
C LEU A 346 -15.27 -16.80 25.24
N ILE A 347 -14.81 -16.88 23.98
CA ILE A 347 -15.59 -17.44 22.87
C ILE A 347 -15.41 -18.96 22.68
N LEU A 348 -14.41 -19.59 23.33
CA LEU A 348 -14.17 -21.04 23.23
C LEU A 348 -15.40 -21.92 23.55
N PRO A 349 -16.29 -21.58 24.52
CA PRO A 349 -17.51 -22.35 24.76
C PRO A 349 -18.43 -22.44 23.53
N LEU A 350 -18.48 -21.39 22.71
CA LEU A 350 -19.25 -21.37 21.46
C LEU A 350 -18.66 -22.34 20.44
N LEU A 351 -17.34 -22.36 20.30
CA LEU A 351 -16.67 -23.31 19.41
C LEU A 351 -16.87 -24.76 19.86
N LYS A 352 -16.79 -25.03 21.17
CA LYS A 352 -17.10 -26.34 21.74
C LYS A 352 -18.54 -26.75 21.44
N TRP A 353 -19.50 -25.82 21.55
CA TRP A 353 -20.89 -26.06 21.21
C TRP A 353 -21.08 -26.45 19.74
N TRP A 354 -20.41 -25.76 18.80
CA TRP A 354 -20.45 -26.10 17.38
C TRP A 354 -19.91 -27.50 17.09
N ILE A 355 -18.78 -27.88 17.71
CA ILE A 355 -18.17 -29.21 17.57
C ILE A 355 -19.16 -30.30 18.02
N LEU A 356 -19.77 -30.13 19.20
CA LEU A 356 -20.72 -31.10 19.75
C LEU A 356 -21.97 -31.24 18.88
N ARG A 357 -22.53 -30.12 18.42
CA ARG A 357 -23.74 -30.12 17.59
C ARG A 357 -23.53 -30.79 16.24
N ARG A 358 -22.33 -30.66 15.65
CA ARG A 358 -21.99 -31.32 14.40
C ARG A 358 -21.91 -32.85 14.56
N LYS A 359 -21.30 -33.33 15.66
CA LYS A 359 -21.29 -34.76 15.98
C LYS A 359 -22.70 -35.32 16.17
N GLU A 360 -23.55 -34.62 16.93
CA GLU A 360 -24.95 -35.04 17.12
C GLU A 360 -25.70 -35.13 15.78
N SER A 361 -25.41 -34.22 14.85
CA SER A 361 -25.96 -34.26 13.48
C SER A 361 -25.43 -35.43 12.65
N GLU A 362 -24.14 -35.75 12.74
CA GLU A 362 -23.53 -36.88 12.01
C GLU A 362 -24.02 -38.23 12.55
N GLU A 363 -24.15 -38.38 13.87
CA GLU A 363 -24.70 -39.58 14.50
C GLU A 363 -26.17 -39.80 14.14
N THR A 364 -26.99 -38.74 14.10
CA THR A 364 -28.41 -38.83 13.71
C THR A 364 -28.59 -39.18 12.22
N LEU A 365 -27.75 -38.65 11.33
CA LEU A 365 -27.71 -39.03 9.91
C LEU A 365 -27.34 -40.51 9.72
N HIS A 366 -26.29 -40.99 10.39
CA HIS A 366 -25.87 -42.39 10.30
C HIS A 366 -26.92 -43.38 10.86
N ILE A 367 -27.67 -42.98 11.89
CA ILE A 367 -28.79 -43.79 12.41
C ILE A 367 -29.95 -43.81 11.39
N GLY A 368 -30.24 -42.68 10.74
CA GLY A 368 -31.23 -42.58 9.66
C GLY A 368 -30.88 -43.47 8.46
N ASP A 369 -29.63 -43.43 8.01
CA ASP A 369 -29.14 -44.28 6.90
C ASP A 369 -29.10 -45.76 7.27
N LYS A 370 -28.75 -46.11 8.52
CA LYS A 370 -28.86 -47.50 9.01
C LYS A 370 -30.30 -47.97 9.13
N ALA A 371 -31.23 -47.10 9.50
CA ALA A 371 -32.65 -47.42 9.53
C ALA A 371 -33.20 -47.60 8.10
N LEU A 372 -32.84 -46.72 7.17
CA LEU A 372 -33.22 -46.80 5.75
C LEU A 372 -32.59 -48.01 5.04
N SER A 373 -31.32 -48.34 5.31
CA SER A 373 -30.68 -49.56 4.78
C SER A 373 -31.19 -50.84 5.45
N GLY A 374 -31.60 -50.79 6.72
CA GLY A 374 -32.29 -51.88 7.41
C GLY A 374 -33.71 -52.13 6.89
N ILE A 375 -34.41 -51.09 6.42
CA ILE A 375 -35.71 -51.19 5.75
C ILE A 375 -35.55 -51.60 4.27
N ALA A 376 -34.50 -51.13 3.58
CA ALA A 376 -34.18 -51.52 2.20
C ALA A 376 -33.58 -52.93 2.10
N ALA A 377 -33.06 -53.51 3.19
CA ALA A 377 -32.58 -54.90 3.20
C ALA A 377 -33.71 -55.94 3.08
N THR A 378 -34.97 -55.54 3.21
CA THR A 378 -36.14 -56.40 2.96
C THR A 378 -36.71 -56.28 1.54
N ASP A 379 -36.32 -55.26 0.77
CA ASP A 379 -36.75 -55.04 -0.61
C ASP A 379 -35.59 -54.44 -1.40
N ILE A 380 -34.78 -55.29 -2.03
CA ILE A 380 -34.00 -55.08 -3.29
C ILE A 380 -32.97 -56.20 -3.37
N GLN A 381 -33.40 -57.31 -4.00
CA GLN A 381 -32.51 -58.27 -4.63
C GLN A 381 -32.83 -58.29 -6.13
N SER A 382 -32.73 -57.13 -6.77
CA SER A 382 -32.69 -57.00 -8.22
C SER A 382 -32.19 -55.61 -8.63
N GLY A 383 -31.02 -55.58 -9.26
CA GLY A 383 -30.57 -54.44 -10.07
C GLY A 383 -29.72 -53.39 -9.35
N ILE A 384 -28.40 -53.63 -9.24
CA ILE A 384 -27.42 -52.54 -9.11
C ILE A 384 -26.44 -52.67 -10.28
N SER A 385 -26.74 -52.00 -11.38
CA SER A 385 -25.74 -51.60 -12.36
C SER A 385 -25.02 -50.37 -11.81
N SER A 386 -23.72 -50.50 -11.54
CA SER A 386 -22.81 -49.40 -11.20
C SER A 386 -22.72 -48.42 -12.37
N GLY A 387 -23.55 -47.38 -12.35
CA GLY A 387 -23.51 -46.30 -13.32
C GLY A 387 -22.43 -45.28 -12.96
N ALA A 388 -21.22 -45.45 -13.49
CA ALA A 388 -20.28 -44.35 -13.60
C ALA A 388 -20.92 -43.25 -14.47
N SER A 389 -21.06 -42.03 -13.94
CA SER A 389 -21.63 -40.91 -14.69
C SER A 389 -20.80 -40.66 -15.95
N PRO A 390 -21.39 -40.67 -17.17
CA PRO A 390 -20.62 -40.41 -18.39
C PRO A 390 -20.19 -38.94 -18.41
N GLY A 391 -18.89 -38.69 -18.23
CA GLY A 391 -18.30 -37.36 -18.38
C GLY A 391 -18.66 -36.76 -19.74
N THR A 392 -19.12 -35.50 -19.75
CA THR A 392 -19.63 -34.83 -20.95
C THR A 392 -18.49 -34.49 -21.91
N GLU A 393 -18.73 -34.60 -23.22
CA GLU A 393 -17.76 -34.17 -24.23
C GLU A 393 -17.47 -32.66 -24.15
N ALA A 394 -16.20 -32.30 -24.34
CA ALA A 394 -15.68 -30.93 -24.25
C ALA A 394 -16.13 -30.05 -25.44
N SER A 395 -17.41 -29.69 -25.46
CA SER A 395 -17.97 -28.65 -26.33
C SER A 395 -17.91 -27.28 -25.66
N LEU A 396 -17.67 -26.22 -26.43
CA LEU A 396 -17.50 -24.85 -25.91
C LEU A 396 -18.70 -24.40 -25.08
N SER A 397 -19.92 -24.70 -25.55
CA SER A 397 -21.17 -24.40 -24.85
C SER A 397 -21.27 -25.12 -23.50
N ASN A 398 -20.84 -26.38 -23.44
CA ASN A 398 -20.87 -27.18 -22.22
C ASN A 398 -19.88 -26.63 -21.18
N VAL A 399 -18.67 -26.25 -21.62
CA VAL A 399 -17.67 -25.62 -20.74
C VAL A 399 -18.22 -24.33 -20.15
N ILE A 400 -18.76 -23.44 -20.99
CA ILE A 400 -19.33 -22.16 -20.55
C ILE A 400 -20.46 -22.36 -19.54
N ARG A 401 -21.40 -23.27 -19.84
CA ARG A 401 -22.53 -23.56 -18.95
C ARG A 401 -22.08 -24.17 -17.62
N HIS A 402 -21.07 -25.04 -17.66
CA HIS A 402 -20.51 -25.65 -16.47
C HIS A 402 -19.85 -24.61 -15.56
N GLU A 403 -19.00 -23.76 -16.11
CA GLU A 403 -18.30 -22.70 -15.34
C GLU A 403 -19.28 -21.69 -14.72
N TRP A 404 -20.27 -21.23 -15.49
CA TRP A 404 -21.30 -20.34 -14.94
C TRP A 404 -22.06 -21.00 -13.78
N LYS A 405 -22.41 -22.28 -13.93
CA LYS A 405 -23.09 -23.02 -12.87
C LYS A 405 -22.19 -23.16 -11.64
N ALA A 406 -20.91 -23.48 -11.81
CA ALA A 406 -19.96 -23.63 -10.72
C ALA A 406 -19.81 -22.32 -9.92
N ILE A 407 -19.62 -21.19 -10.61
CA ILE A 407 -19.54 -19.86 -9.97
C ILE A 407 -20.84 -19.51 -9.24
N ALA A 408 -22.00 -19.74 -9.86
CA ALA A 408 -23.29 -19.35 -9.29
C ALA A 408 -23.76 -20.25 -8.13
N THR A 409 -23.22 -21.46 -8.01
CA THR A 409 -23.64 -22.42 -6.97
C THR A 409 -22.64 -22.51 -5.80
N ASN A 410 -21.38 -22.12 -6.00
CA ASN A 410 -20.39 -22.13 -4.94
C ASN A 410 -20.47 -20.84 -4.11
N PRO A 411 -20.94 -20.90 -2.84
CA PRO A 411 -21.14 -19.71 -2.03
C PRO A 411 -19.82 -19.08 -1.56
N ALA A 412 -18.71 -19.81 -1.51
CA ALA A 412 -17.41 -19.24 -1.17
C ALA A 412 -16.89 -18.34 -2.28
N ILE A 413 -17.06 -18.77 -3.54
CA ILE A 413 -16.73 -17.97 -4.72
C ILE A 413 -17.61 -16.72 -4.78
N LEU A 414 -18.92 -16.86 -4.54
CA LEU A 414 -19.83 -15.70 -4.48
C LEU A 414 -19.45 -14.72 -3.37
N LEU A 415 -19.05 -15.21 -2.20
CA LEU A 415 -18.57 -14.37 -1.10
C LEU A 415 -17.29 -13.62 -1.48
N VAL A 416 -16.35 -14.30 -2.16
CA VAL A 416 -15.12 -13.69 -2.67
C VAL A 416 -15.42 -12.60 -3.71
N LEU A 417 -16.37 -12.84 -4.61
CA LEU A 417 -16.78 -11.85 -5.61
C LEU A 417 -17.50 -10.65 -4.96
N ALA A 418 -18.49 -10.92 -4.10
CA ALA A 418 -19.25 -9.89 -3.40
C ALA A 418 -18.35 -9.06 -2.46
N GLY A 419 -17.57 -9.74 -1.63
CA GLY A 419 -16.63 -9.13 -0.70
C GLY A 419 -15.49 -8.43 -1.43
N GLY A 420 -14.71 -9.19 -2.21
CA GLY A 420 -13.48 -8.71 -2.85
C GLY A 420 -13.67 -7.58 -3.86
N ILE A 421 -14.83 -7.49 -4.53
CA ILE A 421 -15.05 -6.47 -5.57
C ILE A 421 -15.89 -5.32 -5.02
N PHE A 422 -17.06 -5.62 -4.47
CA PHE A 422 -17.98 -4.56 -4.02
C PHE A 422 -17.56 -4.02 -2.65
N LEU A 423 -17.39 -4.89 -1.65
CA LEU A 423 -17.08 -4.44 -0.30
C LEU A 423 -15.69 -3.81 -0.23
N TYR A 424 -14.65 -4.46 -0.78
CA TYR A 424 -13.30 -3.88 -0.81
C TYR A 424 -13.23 -2.61 -1.65
N GLY A 425 -13.83 -2.62 -2.84
CA GLY A 425 -13.88 -1.44 -3.71
C GLY A 425 -14.46 -0.25 -2.95
N LEU A 426 -15.61 -0.42 -2.29
CA LEU A 426 -16.24 0.65 -1.52
C LEU A 426 -15.46 1.02 -0.25
N LEU A 427 -14.97 0.03 0.49
CA LEU A 427 -14.32 0.24 1.78
C LEU A 427 -12.96 0.94 1.62
N TYR A 428 -12.12 0.53 0.66
CA TYR A 428 -10.85 1.24 0.39
C TYR A 428 -11.12 2.71 0.03
N ASN A 429 -12.09 2.96 -0.85
CA ASN A 429 -12.46 4.32 -1.21
C ASN A 429 -12.94 5.13 0.00
N TYR A 430 -13.74 4.54 0.88
CA TYR A 430 -14.22 5.19 2.10
C TYR A 430 -13.10 5.45 3.12
N MET A 431 -12.14 4.54 3.26
CA MET A 431 -11.02 4.66 4.20
C MET A 431 -10.07 5.81 3.84
N TYR A 432 -9.87 6.05 2.54
CA TYR A 432 -8.99 7.10 2.03
C TYR A 432 -9.74 8.36 1.58
N ALA A 433 -11.07 8.41 1.72
CA ALA A 433 -11.90 9.54 1.33
C ALA A 433 -11.51 10.89 1.97
N PRO A 434 -10.95 10.98 3.20
CA PRO A 434 -10.42 12.25 3.71
C PRO A 434 -9.32 12.85 2.82
N ASN A 435 -8.59 11.99 2.09
CA ASN A 435 -7.61 12.26 1.04
C ASN A 435 -6.35 13.04 1.47
N LEU A 436 -6.47 14.01 2.38
CA LEU A 436 -5.42 14.87 2.88
C LEU A 436 -5.28 14.72 4.39
N VAL A 437 -4.04 14.68 4.88
CA VAL A 437 -3.76 14.86 6.29
C VAL A 437 -3.88 16.36 6.60
N ARG A 438 -4.71 16.71 7.57
CA ARG A 438 -4.91 18.10 8.01
C ARG A 438 -4.65 18.21 9.49
N LYS A 439 -4.22 19.40 9.92
CA LYS A 439 -4.04 19.75 11.34
C LYS A 439 -3.13 18.77 12.09
N ALA A 440 -1.97 18.44 11.52
CA ALA A 440 -0.94 17.71 12.23
C ALA A 440 -0.49 18.55 13.45
N PRO A 441 -0.52 17.99 14.68
CA PRO A 441 -0.23 18.75 15.89
C PRO A 441 1.27 19.05 16.00
N VAL A 442 1.61 20.32 16.20
CA VAL A 442 2.99 20.82 16.36
C VAL A 442 3.15 21.48 17.73
N ALA A 443 4.17 21.06 18.47
CA ALA A 443 4.61 21.78 19.67
C ALA A 443 5.52 22.94 19.26
N VAL A 444 5.29 24.12 19.82
CA VAL A 444 6.11 25.30 19.54
C VAL A 444 6.97 25.61 20.76
N VAL A 445 8.28 25.64 20.55
CA VAL A 445 9.28 26.09 21.52
C VAL A 445 9.79 27.44 21.06
N ASP A 446 9.05 28.49 21.45
CA ASP A 446 9.43 29.87 21.16
C ASP A 446 10.22 30.46 22.33
N LEU A 447 11.54 30.53 22.18
CA LEU A 447 12.42 31.18 23.15
C LEU A 447 12.62 32.68 22.85
N SER A 448 12.20 33.15 21.68
CA SER A 448 12.37 34.54 21.24
C SER A 448 11.28 35.43 21.80
N HIS A 449 10.04 34.93 21.84
CA HIS A 449 8.85 35.69 22.23
C HIS A 449 8.67 37.01 21.45
N SER A 450 9.25 37.08 20.25
CA SER A 450 9.28 38.26 19.40
C SER A 450 7.96 38.52 18.69
N ALA A 451 7.84 39.67 18.03
CA ALA A 451 6.73 39.89 17.09
C ALA A 451 6.85 38.94 15.90
N LEU A 452 8.07 38.78 15.37
CA LEU A 452 8.36 37.90 14.23
C LEU A 452 8.09 36.41 14.54
N SER A 453 8.48 35.92 15.71
CA SER A 453 8.20 34.52 16.10
C SER A 453 6.69 34.25 16.19
N ARG A 454 5.94 35.17 16.83
CA ARG A 454 4.48 35.06 16.96
C ARG A 454 3.76 35.08 15.62
N GLU A 455 4.24 35.88 14.68
CA GLU A 455 3.70 35.91 13.32
C GLU A 455 3.95 34.59 12.58
N TYR A 456 5.18 34.07 12.64
CA TYR A 456 5.52 32.76 12.06
C TYR A 456 4.62 31.66 12.64
N VAL A 457 4.48 31.62 13.96
CA VAL A 457 3.63 30.63 14.66
C VAL A 457 2.17 30.75 14.23
N ARG A 458 1.64 31.97 14.09
CA ARG A 458 0.27 32.21 13.60
C ARG A 458 0.07 31.71 12.18
N TRP A 459 1.03 31.93 11.29
CA TRP A 459 0.92 31.48 9.90
C TRP A 459 1.09 29.98 9.75
N LEU A 460 1.95 29.37 10.58
CA LEU A 460 2.04 27.93 10.69
C LEU A 460 0.72 27.32 11.17
N ASP A 461 0.10 27.88 12.22
CA ASP A 461 -1.21 27.43 12.72
C ASP A 461 -2.36 27.62 11.69
N ALA A 462 -2.25 28.65 10.85
CA ALA A 462 -3.19 28.89 9.76
C ALA A 462 -2.99 27.95 8.56
N ALA A 463 -1.83 27.29 8.46
CA ALA A 463 -1.53 26.38 7.35
C ALA A 463 -2.42 25.12 7.43
N PRO A 464 -3.06 24.69 6.33
CA PRO A 464 -4.00 23.55 6.35
C PRO A 464 -3.43 22.24 6.90
N GLN A 465 -2.12 22.03 6.72
CA GLN A 465 -1.41 20.81 7.10
C GLN A 465 -1.14 20.73 8.60
N THR A 466 -1.07 21.85 9.32
CA THR A 466 -0.59 21.89 10.70
C THR A 466 -1.59 22.53 11.66
N SER A 467 -1.40 22.29 12.95
CA SER A 467 -2.10 23.00 14.01
C SER A 467 -1.19 23.08 15.22
N VAL A 468 -1.11 24.24 15.85
CA VAL A 468 -0.29 24.45 17.04
C VAL A 468 -0.99 23.80 18.23
N TYR A 469 -0.38 22.74 18.77
CA TYR A 469 -0.90 22.01 19.93
C TYR A 469 -0.76 22.82 21.21
N ALA A 470 0.45 23.29 21.49
CA ALA A 470 0.78 24.12 22.63
C ALA A 470 2.13 24.82 22.42
N GLN A 471 2.31 25.94 23.11
CA GLN A 471 3.61 26.62 23.22
C GLN A 471 4.25 26.25 24.56
N THR A 472 5.54 25.92 24.58
CA THR A 472 6.30 25.66 25.80
C THR A 472 7.67 26.32 25.74
N PRO A 473 8.18 26.90 26.84
CA PRO A 473 9.55 27.41 26.89
C PRO A 473 10.60 26.28 26.99
N ASN A 474 10.19 25.01 27.06
CA ASN A 474 11.10 23.90 27.32
C ASN A 474 11.03 22.82 26.23
N ILE A 475 12.12 22.67 25.48
CA ILE A 475 12.27 21.62 24.46
C ILE A 475 12.11 20.20 25.03
N LEU A 476 12.45 19.97 26.31
CA LEU A 476 12.27 18.66 26.95
C LEU A 476 10.79 18.33 27.17
N GLU A 477 9.95 19.33 27.40
CA GLU A 477 8.51 19.15 27.50
C GLU A 477 7.89 18.84 26.13
N ALA A 478 8.26 19.60 25.10
CA ALA A 478 7.86 19.31 23.72
C ALA A 478 8.29 17.90 23.29
N ARG A 479 9.50 17.47 23.65
CA ARG A 479 9.97 16.10 23.42
C ARG A 479 9.13 15.06 24.17
N LYS A 480 8.66 15.34 25.39
CA LYS A 480 7.76 14.44 26.13
C LYS A 480 6.40 14.31 25.44
N TRP A 481 5.81 15.40 24.95
CA TRP A 481 4.56 15.36 24.17
C TRP A 481 4.74 14.54 22.89
N MET A 482 5.86 14.70 22.20
CA MET A 482 6.18 13.90 21.01
C MET A 482 6.32 12.41 21.35
N LYS A 483 7.01 12.06 22.45
CA LYS A 483 7.10 10.67 22.93
C LYS A 483 5.75 10.05 23.31
N LYS A 484 4.77 10.86 23.71
CA LYS A 484 3.40 10.41 23.99
C LYS A 484 2.53 10.29 22.73
N GLY A 485 3.02 10.72 21.57
CA GLY A 485 2.23 10.81 20.35
C GLY A 485 1.21 11.96 20.34
N GLU A 486 1.34 12.94 21.24
CA GLU A 486 0.46 14.12 21.30
C GLU A 486 0.78 15.15 20.21
N VAL A 487 2.05 15.19 19.77
CA VAL A 487 2.54 16.05 18.67
C VAL A 487 3.39 15.25 17.69
N THR A 488 3.35 15.61 16.42
CA THR A 488 4.12 14.97 15.34
C THR A 488 5.37 15.76 14.95
N GLY A 489 5.43 17.03 15.34
CA GLY A 489 6.60 17.88 15.14
C GLY A 489 6.81 18.89 16.27
N ILE A 490 8.02 19.41 16.34
CA ILE A 490 8.45 20.46 17.25
C ILE A 490 9.06 21.58 16.43
N LEU A 491 8.45 22.76 16.46
CA LEU A 491 9.05 23.99 15.96
C LEU A 491 9.89 24.61 17.06
N TYR A 492 11.19 24.76 16.84
CA TYR A 492 12.12 25.40 17.75
C TYR A 492 12.56 26.76 17.18
N ILE A 493 12.27 27.82 17.92
CA ILE A 493 12.65 29.20 17.59
C ILE A 493 13.64 29.68 18.68
N PRO A 494 14.89 30.00 18.32
CA PRO A 494 15.92 30.35 19.29
C PRO A 494 15.69 31.76 19.88
N SER A 495 16.29 32.07 21.03
CA SER A 495 16.05 33.34 21.74
C SER A 495 16.50 34.58 20.98
N ASP A 496 17.54 34.43 20.17
CA ASP A 496 18.15 35.45 19.32
C ASP A 496 17.44 35.58 17.95
N PHE A 497 16.33 34.89 17.72
CA PHE A 497 15.67 34.80 16.42
C PHE A 497 15.40 36.16 15.76
N GLU A 498 14.64 37.05 16.40
CA GLU A 498 14.39 38.41 15.89
C GLU A 498 15.64 39.30 15.99
N THR A 499 16.56 39.02 16.92
CA THR A 499 17.78 39.81 17.08
C THR A 499 18.73 39.62 15.90
N HIS A 500 18.88 38.39 15.40
CA HIS A 500 19.64 38.10 14.19
C HIS A 500 19.02 38.82 12.98
N VAL A 501 17.71 38.66 12.78
CA VAL A 501 17.00 39.36 11.69
C VAL A 501 17.16 40.88 11.81
N ALA A 502 17.08 41.44 13.01
CA ALA A 502 17.24 42.87 13.29
C ALA A 502 18.69 43.37 13.22
N ARG A 503 19.68 42.48 13.06
CA ARG A 503 21.08 42.83 12.75
C ARG A 503 21.40 42.66 11.28
N GLY A 504 20.43 42.23 10.47
CA GLY A 504 20.66 41.79 9.10
C GLY A 504 21.47 40.49 9.04
N GLU A 505 21.35 39.63 10.05
CA GLU A 505 21.92 38.29 10.16
C GLU A 505 20.86 37.22 9.81
N THR A 506 21.28 36.08 9.24
CA THR A 506 20.37 34.97 8.93
C THR A 506 19.97 34.27 10.21
N SER A 507 18.67 34.10 10.39
CA SER A 507 18.08 33.47 11.56
C SER A 507 17.43 32.16 11.17
N VAL A 508 17.80 31.09 11.87
CA VAL A 508 17.34 29.74 11.54
C VAL A 508 16.36 29.28 12.60
N PHE A 509 15.15 28.90 12.17
CA PHE A 509 14.26 28.11 13.01
C PHE A 509 14.38 26.64 12.61
N THR A 510 14.21 25.74 13.58
CA THR A 510 14.33 24.30 13.32
C THR A 510 13.00 23.61 13.50
N LEU A 511 12.52 22.93 12.46
CA LEU A 511 11.38 22.02 12.54
C LEU A 511 11.90 20.60 12.74
N TYR A 512 11.74 20.06 13.93
CA TYR A 512 11.95 18.64 14.19
C TYR A 512 10.66 17.90 13.88
N ALA A 513 10.66 16.99 12.91
CA ALA A 513 9.47 16.22 12.55
C ALA A 513 9.74 14.72 12.61
N ALA A 514 8.81 13.98 13.22
CA ALA A 514 8.88 12.52 13.28
C ALA A 514 8.64 11.91 11.89
N THR A 515 9.33 10.82 11.59
CA THR A 515 9.26 10.11 10.29
C THR A 515 8.49 8.79 10.39
N ASP A 516 7.78 8.59 11.49
CA ASP A 516 6.90 7.45 11.77
C ASP A 516 5.65 7.43 10.90
N ALA A 517 5.17 8.62 10.51
CA ALA A 517 4.11 8.82 9.53
C ALA A 517 4.58 9.75 8.41
N PHE A 518 4.99 9.17 7.28
CA PHE A 518 5.56 9.90 6.14
C PHE A 518 4.71 11.09 5.66
N LEU A 519 3.38 10.92 5.59
CA LEU A 519 2.47 11.99 5.17
C LEU A 519 2.45 13.17 6.14
N ASN A 520 2.58 12.93 7.45
CA ASN A 520 2.66 14.00 8.44
C ASN A 520 3.98 14.75 8.29
N PHE A 521 5.11 14.04 8.15
CA PHE A 521 6.42 14.65 7.95
C PHE A 521 6.43 15.57 6.74
N LYS A 522 5.96 15.08 5.58
CA LYS A 522 5.93 15.88 4.35
C LYS A 522 5.00 17.09 4.49
N GLY A 523 3.80 16.92 5.04
CA GLY A 523 2.89 18.04 5.29
C GLY A 523 3.48 19.12 6.21
N LEU A 524 4.23 18.73 7.24
CA LEU A 524 4.94 19.65 8.13
C LEU A 524 6.09 20.38 7.43
N GLN A 525 6.89 19.66 6.64
CA GLN A 525 7.98 20.23 5.85
C GLN A 525 7.47 21.26 4.84
N GLU A 526 6.40 20.90 4.10
CA GLU A 526 5.76 21.77 3.12
C GLU A 526 5.19 23.04 3.75
N ALA A 527 4.46 22.91 4.87
CA ALA A 527 3.93 24.06 5.59
C ALA A 527 5.05 24.98 6.11
N SER A 528 6.10 24.39 6.69
CA SER A 528 7.24 25.14 7.20
C SER A 528 7.98 25.93 6.11
N SER A 529 8.24 25.30 4.96
CA SER A 529 8.87 25.95 3.79
C SER A 529 8.01 27.10 3.25
N ARG A 530 6.72 26.85 3.02
CA ARG A 530 5.78 27.87 2.51
C ARG A 530 5.64 29.06 3.45
N VAL A 531 5.54 28.81 4.77
CA VAL A 531 5.46 29.88 5.77
C VAL A 531 6.76 30.69 5.83
N MET A 532 7.94 30.04 5.77
CA MET A 532 9.23 30.73 5.70
C MET A 532 9.30 31.67 4.49
N LEU A 533 8.98 31.17 3.30
CA LEU A 533 9.01 31.97 2.07
C LEU A 533 8.07 33.17 2.17
N ALA A 534 6.86 32.97 2.68
CA ALA A 534 5.88 34.04 2.84
C ALA A 534 6.31 35.09 3.88
N VAL A 535 6.89 34.66 5.02
CA VAL A 535 7.38 35.57 6.07
C VAL A 535 8.55 36.40 5.54
N ASN A 536 9.49 35.77 4.82
CA ASN A 536 10.58 36.46 4.14
C ASN A 536 10.07 37.46 3.10
N ASP A 537 9.06 37.09 2.31
CA ASP A 537 8.45 37.98 1.31
C ASP A 537 7.89 39.26 1.94
N THR A 538 7.21 39.10 3.09
CA THR A 538 6.59 40.20 3.84
C THR A 538 7.63 41.10 4.50
N HIS A 539 8.69 40.52 5.08
CA HIS A 539 9.73 41.26 5.81
C HIS A 539 10.88 41.75 4.93
N ARG A 540 10.91 41.35 3.65
CA ARG A 540 11.96 41.77 2.71
C ARG A 540 12.11 43.28 2.63
N ARG A 541 11.01 44.04 2.66
CA ARG A 541 11.11 45.52 2.61
C ARG A 541 11.72 46.10 3.89
N THR A 542 11.44 45.50 5.05
CA THR A 542 11.92 45.99 6.35
C THR A 542 13.41 45.77 6.53
N GLY A 543 13.96 44.66 6.04
CA GLY A 543 15.41 44.43 6.13
C GLY A 543 16.24 45.37 5.22
N THR A 544 15.62 46.12 4.30
CA THR A 544 16.35 47.04 3.42
C THR A 544 17.06 48.15 4.20
N VAL A 545 16.64 48.38 5.44
CA VAL A 545 17.26 49.33 6.39
C VAL A 545 18.72 48.97 6.69
N PHE A 546 19.11 47.69 6.56
CA PHE A 546 20.49 47.23 6.78
C PHE A 546 21.38 47.41 5.56
N LEU A 547 20.81 47.82 4.43
CA LEU A 547 21.58 48.03 3.21
C LEU A 547 22.20 49.43 3.19
N PRO A 548 23.42 49.59 2.65
CA PRO A 548 23.91 50.90 2.27
C PRO A 548 22.96 51.53 1.24
N PRO A 549 23.02 52.86 0.99
CA PRO A 549 22.18 53.54 -0.01
C PRO A 549 22.19 52.85 -1.39
N GLN A 550 23.33 52.25 -1.74
CA GLN A 550 23.54 51.42 -2.92
C GLN A 550 22.68 50.14 -2.93
N GLY A 551 22.60 49.39 -1.82
CA GLY A 551 21.75 48.20 -1.73
C GLY A 551 20.26 48.54 -1.67
N LEU A 552 19.89 49.67 -1.04
CA LEU A 552 18.52 50.20 -1.07
C LEU A 552 18.06 50.48 -2.51
N LEU A 553 18.93 51.08 -3.33
CA LEU A 553 18.67 51.28 -4.75
C LEU A 553 18.50 49.95 -5.47
N ALA A 554 19.34 48.94 -5.19
CA ALA A 554 19.22 47.62 -5.80
C ALA A 554 17.87 46.95 -5.52
N VAL A 555 17.39 46.98 -4.28
CA VAL A 555 16.10 46.39 -3.91
C VAL A 555 14.92 47.18 -4.49
N ALA A 556 15.06 48.51 -4.60
CA ALA A 556 14.03 49.35 -5.19
C ALA A 556 13.97 49.24 -6.72
N SER A 557 15.10 48.98 -7.38
CA SER A 557 15.22 48.89 -8.85
C SER A 557 15.04 47.48 -9.41
N SER A 558 15.08 46.45 -8.55
CA SER A 558 15.06 45.05 -8.98
C SER A 558 13.92 44.29 -8.32
N THR A 559 13.17 43.57 -9.15
CA THR A 559 12.07 42.70 -8.71
C THR A 559 12.59 41.27 -8.60
N PRO A 560 12.35 40.54 -7.49
CA PRO A 560 12.65 39.12 -7.40
C PRO A 560 12.00 38.33 -8.53
N VAL A 561 12.67 37.26 -8.95
CA VAL A 561 12.06 36.26 -9.81
C VAL A 561 11.09 35.45 -8.97
N SER A 562 9.84 35.34 -9.43
CA SER A 562 8.84 34.47 -8.82
C SER A 562 9.11 33.02 -9.21
N VAL A 563 9.04 32.10 -8.25
CA VAL A 563 9.15 30.65 -8.49
C VAL A 563 7.78 30.04 -8.24
N SER A 564 7.22 29.36 -9.23
CA SER A 564 5.87 28.80 -9.16
C SER A 564 5.87 27.32 -9.51
N GLY A 565 5.45 26.49 -8.56
CA GLY A 565 5.25 25.05 -8.75
C GLY A 565 3.84 24.70 -9.13
N THR A 566 3.66 23.83 -10.12
CA THR A 566 2.35 23.28 -10.48
C THR A 566 2.35 21.76 -10.40
N ALA A 567 1.52 21.20 -9.50
CA ALA A 567 1.25 19.78 -9.45
C ALA A 567 0.45 19.34 -10.68
N LEU A 568 0.94 18.32 -11.39
CA LEU A 568 0.20 17.71 -12.51
C LEU A 568 -0.55 16.45 -12.06
N TYR A 569 -1.72 16.23 -12.67
CA TYR A 569 -2.58 15.03 -12.57
C TYR A 569 -3.30 14.76 -11.25
N ASN A 570 -2.72 15.16 -10.11
CA ASN A 570 -3.37 15.08 -8.81
C ASN A 570 -3.53 16.48 -8.20
N TYR A 571 -4.52 17.22 -8.69
CA TYR A 571 -4.83 18.59 -8.22
C TYR A 571 -5.34 18.63 -6.78
N THR A 572 -5.82 17.50 -6.25
CA THR A 572 -6.25 17.40 -4.85
C THR A 572 -5.10 17.27 -3.87
N GLU A 573 -3.87 17.04 -4.37
CA GLU A 573 -2.69 16.66 -3.58
C GLU A 573 -2.93 15.48 -2.62
N GLY A 574 -3.98 14.69 -2.90
CA GLY A 574 -4.53 13.72 -1.98
C GLY A 574 -3.93 12.33 -2.16
N TYR A 575 -3.75 11.62 -1.05
CA TYR A 575 -3.21 10.27 -1.00
C TYR A 575 -4.16 9.21 -1.59
N GLY A 576 -5.47 9.36 -1.39
CA GLY A 576 -6.49 8.48 -2.00
C GLY A 576 -6.50 8.58 -3.52
N SER A 577 -6.42 9.80 -4.06
CA SER A 577 -6.31 10.06 -5.51
C SER A 577 -5.08 9.39 -6.15
N TYR A 578 -4.03 9.22 -5.35
CA TYR A 578 -2.79 8.54 -5.72
C TYR A 578 -2.91 7.00 -5.66
N LEU A 579 -3.40 6.46 -4.54
CA LEU A 579 -3.33 5.02 -4.25
C LEU A 579 -4.47 4.22 -4.89
N ILE A 580 -5.70 4.77 -4.89
CA ILE A 580 -6.91 4.03 -5.25
C ILE A 580 -6.90 3.51 -6.70
N PRO A 581 -6.47 4.28 -7.72
CA PRO A 581 -6.41 3.78 -9.09
C PRO A 581 -5.56 2.50 -9.23
N ALA A 582 -4.43 2.44 -8.52
CA ALA A 582 -3.57 1.25 -8.52
C ALA A 582 -4.23 0.07 -7.80
N VAL A 583 -4.84 0.32 -6.64
CA VAL A 583 -5.53 -0.71 -5.85
C VAL A 583 -6.68 -1.34 -6.63
N MET A 584 -7.44 -0.58 -7.42
CA MET A 584 -8.57 -1.12 -8.20
C MET A 584 -8.12 -2.20 -9.21
N ILE A 585 -7.00 -1.98 -9.91
CA ILE A 585 -6.44 -2.97 -10.85
C ILE A 585 -5.89 -4.19 -10.09
N VAL A 586 -5.27 -3.98 -8.94
CA VAL A 586 -4.80 -5.08 -8.07
C VAL A 586 -5.97 -5.91 -7.56
N ILE A 587 -7.10 -5.30 -7.17
CA ILE A 587 -8.31 -5.99 -6.75
C ILE A 587 -8.81 -6.90 -7.89
N ILE A 588 -8.95 -6.38 -9.11
CA ILE A 588 -9.38 -7.17 -10.28
C ILE A 588 -8.45 -8.37 -10.50
N PHE A 589 -7.14 -8.13 -10.52
CA PHE A 589 -6.14 -9.19 -10.70
C PHE A 589 -6.25 -10.27 -9.62
N GLN A 590 -6.29 -9.83 -8.36
CA GLN A 590 -6.24 -10.70 -7.19
C GLN A 590 -7.51 -11.55 -7.07
N THR A 591 -8.69 -10.95 -7.23
CA THR A 591 -9.95 -11.69 -7.12
C THR A 591 -10.12 -12.65 -8.29
N MET A 592 -9.67 -12.29 -9.50
CA MET A 592 -9.78 -13.19 -10.65
C MET A 592 -8.88 -14.41 -10.49
N LEU A 593 -7.63 -14.19 -10.07
CA LEU A 593 -6.68 -15.25 -9.76
C LEU A 593 -7.25 -16.20 -8.69
N MET A 594 -7.89 -15.63 -7.66
CA MET A 594 -8.48 -16.37 -6.55
C MET A 594 -9.67 -17.22 -6.98
N VAL A 595 -10.61 -16.67 -7.75
CA VAL A 595 -11.79 -17.41 -8.26
C VAL A 595 -11.38 -18.58 -9.14
N ILE A 596 -10.46 -18.34 -10.08
CA ILE A 596 -9.98 -19.39 -11.00
C ILE A 596 -9.25 -20.49 -10.23
N ALA A 597 -8.47 -20.11 -9.22
CA ALA A 597 -7.74 -21.06 -8.41
C ALA A 597 -8.65 -21.87 -7.47
N MET A 598 -9.69 -21.26 -6.91
CA MET A 598 -10.70 -21.97 -6.10
C MET A 598 -11.45 -23.01 -6.94
N LEU A 599 -11.94 -22.62 -8.13
CA LEU A 599 -12.63 -23.54 -9.06
C LEU A 599 -11.72 -24.69 -9.47
N THR A 600 -10.46 -24.40 -9.81
CA THR A 600 -9.51 -25.43 -10.21
C THR A 600 -9.16 -26.37 -9.04
N GLY A 601 -9.07 -25.85 -7.81
CA GLY A 601 -8.81 -26.65 -6.61
C GLY A 601 -9.98 -27.57 -6.28
N GLU A 602 -11.22 -27.09 -6.39
CA GLU A 602 -12.44 -27.91 -6.22
C GLU A 602 -12.51 -29.04 -7.25
N GLU A 603 -12.14 -28.76 -8.51
CA GLU A 603 -12.02 -29.81 -9.54
C GLU A 603 -10.95 -30.85 -9.20
N ALA A 604 -9.83 -30.43 -8.61
CA ALA A 604 -8.77 -31.35 -8.19
C ALA A 604 -9.22 -32.24 -7.03
N GLU A 605 -10.03 -31.73 -6.10
CA GLU A 605 -10.66 -32.49 -5.01
C GLU A 605 -11.66 -33.52 -5.57
N GLN A 606 -12.57 -33.10 -6.46
CA GLN A 606 -13.54 -34.01 -7.11
C GLN A 606 -12.85 -35.15 -7.88
N GLN A 607 -11.73 -34.85 -8.55
CA GLN A 607 -10.94 -35.86 -9.27
C GLN A 607 -10.31 -36.89 -8.33
N ARG A 608 -9.95 -36.52 -7.09
CA ARG A 608 -9.44 -37.47 -6.09
C ARG A 608 -10.54 -38.45 -5.65
N GLU A 609 -11.79 -37.99 -5.63
CA GLU A 609 -12.97 -38.80 -5.32
C GLU A 609 -13.48 -39.63 -6.53
N GLY A 610 -12.79 -39.55 -7.67
CA GLY A 610 -13.13 -40.30 -8.88
C GLY A 610 -14.21 -39.65 -9.74
N VAL A 611 -14.65 -38.44 -9.42
CA VAL A 611 -15.64 -37.68 -10.19
C VAL A 611 -14.93 -36.81 -11.22
N TYR A 612 -15.13 -37.12 -12.50
CA TYR A 612 -14.52 -36.38 -13.62
C TYR A 612 -15.57 -35.54 -14.34
N SER A 613 -15.44 -34.21 -14.25
CA SER A 613 -16.35 -33.25 -14.90
C SER A 613 -16.24 -33.26 -16.44
N MET A 614 -15.03 -33.34 -17.00
CA MET A 614 -14.80 -33.28 -18.44
C MET A 614 -13.69 -34.23 -18.90
N LYS A 615 -13.81 -34.79 -20.11
CA LYS A 615 -12.75 -35.56 -20.77
C LYS A 615 -12.11 -34.71 -21.87
N ALA A 616 -10.78 -34.56 -21.82
CA ALA A 616 -10.00 -33.97 -22.92
C ALA A 616 -9.10 -35.04 -23.53
N ARG A 617 -9.24 -35.28 -24.84
CA ARG A 617 -8.46 -36.29 -25.57
C ARG A 617 -7.58 -35.67 -26.65
N SER A 618 -7.97 -34.53 -27.21
CA SER A 618 -7.26 -33.81 -28.27
C SER A 618 -6.78 -32.42 -27.85
N LEU A 619 -5.80 -31.86 -28.59
CA LEU A 619 -5.41 -30.44 -28.48
C LEU A 619 -6.59 -29.50 -28.71
N LYS A 620 -7.54 -29.89 -29.58
CA LYS A 620 -8.77 -29.13 -29.84
C LYS A 620 -9.63 -29.01 -28.58
N ASP A 621 -9.76 -30.10 -27.82
CA ASP A 621 -10.54 -30.13 -26.58
C ASP A 621 -9.88 -29.25 -25.50
N MET A 622 -8.53 -29.27 -25.43
CA MET A 622 -7.78 -28.43 -24.50
C MET A 622 -7.95 -26.95 -24.80
N LEU A 623 -7.86 -26.57 -26.07
CA LEU A 623 -8.12 -25.19 -26.52
C LEU A 623 -9.58 -24.78 -26.28
N CYS A 624 -10.52 -25.70 -26.43
CA CYS A 624 -11.94 -25.50 -26.14
C CYS A 624 -12.18 -25.21 -24.64
N ILE A 625 -11.57 -26.00 -23.75
CA ILE A 625 -11.68 -25.80 -22.30
C ILE A 625 -11.06 -24.47 -21.89
N VAL A 626 -9.82 -24.20 -22.30
CA VAL A 626 -9.11 -22.97 -21.93
C VAL A 626 -9.83 -21.72 -22.44
N SER A 627 -10.31 -21.74 -23.70
CA SER A 627 -11.03 -20.61 -24.28
C SER A 627 -12.43 -20.43 -23.67
N GLY A 628 -13.17 -21.51 -23.44
CA GLY A 628 -14.50 -21.47 -22.79
C GLY A 628 -14.45 -20.92 -21.37
N ARG A 629 -13.47 -21.36 -20.56
CA ARG A 629 -13.23 -20.83 -19.20
C ARG A 629 -12.86 -19.36 -19.22
N THR A 630 -11.88 -19.02 -20.05
CA THR A 630 -11.39 -17.65 -20.19
C THR A 630 -12.52 -16.70 -20.62
N PHE A 631 -13.40 -17.15 -21.52
CA PHE A 631 -14.56 -16.37 -21.93
C PHE A 631 -15.48 -16.03 -20.74
N VAL A 632 -15.80 -17.01 -19.89
CA VAL A 632 -16.65 -16.79 -18.70
C VAL A 632 -16.00 -15.81 -17.74
N TYR A 633 -14.72 -16.00 -17.41
CA TYR A 633 -14.02 -15.12 -16.47
C TYR A 633 -13.88 -13.70 -17.03
N VAL A 634 -13.47 -13.54 -18.29
CA VAL A 634 -13.37 -12.22 -18.93
C VAL A 634 -14.72 -11.53 -18.97
N MET A 635 -15.79 -12.22 -19.36
CA MET A 635 -17.14 -11.64 -19.41
C MET A 635 -17.59 -11.13 -18.03
N LEU A 636 -17.39 -11.96 -16.99
CA LEU A 636 -17.72 -11.61 -15.62
C LEU A 636 -16.91 -10.39 -15.14
N TYR A 637 -15.59 -10.40 -15.39
CA TYR A 637 -14.70 -9.32 -14.94
C TYR A 637 -14.81 -8.04 -15.76
N VAL A 638 -15.34 -8.07 -16.98
CA VAL A 638 -15.73 -6.84 -17.69
C VAL A 638 -16.81 -6.09 -16.90
N VAL A 639 -17.84 -6.79 -16.38
CA VAL A 639 -18.89 -6.18 -15.57
C VAL A 639 -18.33 -5.60 -14.27
N PHE A 640 -17.44 -6.34 -13.61
CA PHE A 640 -16.80 -5.86 -12.39
C PHE A 640 -15.85 -4.68 -12.61
N SER A 641 -15.12 -4.67 -13.73
CA SER A 641 -14.29 -3.54 -14.12
C SER A 641 -15.14 -2.29 -14.43
N MET A 642 -16.33 -2.42 -15.00
CA MET A 642 -17.25 -1.29 -15.18
C MET A 642 -17.69 -0.69 -13.83
N PHE A 643 -17.94 -1.53 -12.83
CA PHE A 643 -18.24 -1.06 -11.47
C PHE A 643 -17.02 -0.38 -10.82
N LEU A 644 -15.85 -1.04 -10.83
CA LEU A 644 -14.65 -0.55 -10.14
C LEU A 644 -14.02 0.67 -10.81
N LEU A 645 -13.89 0.67 -12.13
CA LEU A 645 -13.18 1.70 -12.89
C LEU A 645 -14.11 2.76 -13.49
N GLY A 646 -15.42 2.47 -13.58
CA GLY A 646 -16.43 3.40 -14.10
C GLY A 646 -17.23 4.07 -12.98
N LEU A 647 -17.95 3.28 -12.18
CA LEU A 647 -18.90 3.82 -11.19
C LEU A 647 -18.23 4.37 -9.92
N LEU A 648 -17.28 3.64 -9.33
CA LEU A 648 -16.65 4.07 -8.07
C LEU A 648 -15.94 5.43 -8.16
N PRO A 649 -15.14 5.73 -9.21
CA PRO A 649 -14.52 7.04 -9.34
C PRO A 649 -15.55 8.18 -9.37
N HIS A 650 -16.73 7.93 -9.95
CA HIS A 650 -17.82 8.89 -9.97
C HIS A 650 -18.44 9.11 -8.57
N ILE A 651 -18.64 8.04 -7.80
CA ILE A 651 -19.21 8.12 -6.44
C ILE A 651 -18.27 8.86 -5.48
N PHE A 652 -16.96 8.58 -5.55
CA PHE A 652 -15.97 9.11 -4.61
C PHE A 652 -15.20 10.33 -5.12
N SER A 653 -15.62 10.91 -6.26
CA SER A 653 -14.98 12.08 -6.88
C SER A 653 -13.48 11.89 -7.13
N ILE A 654 -13.07 10.68 -7.50
CA ILE A 654 -11.67 10.38 -7.83
C ILE A 654 -11.39 10.89 -9.25
N PRO A 655 -10.21 11.49 -9.49
CA PRO A 655 -9.82 11.90 -10.83
C PRO A 655 -9.94 10.75 -11.85
N ASN A 656 -10.77 10.96 -12.87
CA ASN A 656 -10.94 10.07 -14.01
C ASN A 656 -10.93 10.91 -15.30
N ILE A 657 -9.72 11.22 -15.76
CA ILE A 657 -9.45 12.14 -16.87
C ILE A 657 -9.40 11.40 -18.22
N GLY A 658 -9.08 10.11 -18.19
CA GLY A 658 -8.88 9.27 -19.37
C GLY A 658 -10.14 8.99 -20.17
N SER A 659 -9.96 8.64 -21.45
CA SER A 659 -11.04 8.13 -22.30
C SER A 659 -11.49 6.74 -21.81
N GLY A 660 -12.79 6.58 -21.56
CA GLY A 660 -13.37 5.28 -21.20
C GLY A 660 -13.09 4.19 -22.25
N TRP A 661 -13.03 4.56 -23.53
CA TRP A 661 -12.71 3.62 -24.61
C TRP A 661 -11.28 3.09 -24.55
N ASP A 662 -10.32 3.93 -24.18
CA ASP A 662 -8.92 3.55 -24.06
C ASP A 662 -8.72 2.61 -22.86
N ILE A 663 -9.42 2.90 -21.75
CA ILE A 663 -9.44 2.04 -20.56
C ILE A 663 -10.03 0.67 -20.92
N VAL A 664 -11.16 0.61 -21.61
CA VAL A 664 -11.79 -0.65 -22.05
C VAL A 664 -10.85 -1.44 -22.97
N THR A 665 -10.19 -0.76 -23.91
CA THR A 665 -9.25 -1.39 -24.84
C THR A 665 -8.04 -1.99 -24.12
N MET A 666 -7.51 -1.28 -23.12
CA MET A 666 -6.40 -1.74 -22.30
C MET A 666 -6.80 -2.90 -21.35
N MET A 667 -8.05 -2.94 -20.89
CA MET A 667 -8.57 -4.04 -20.08
C MET A 667 -8.63 -5.37 -20.83
N ILE A 668 -8.78 -5.38 -22.16
CA ILE A 668 -8.86 -6.62 -22.95
C ILE A 668 -7.61 -7.51 -22.76
N PRO A 669 -6.38 -7.06 -23.10
CA PRO A 669 -5.19 -7.89 -22.92
C PRO A 669 -4.89 -8.14 -21.44
N PHE A 670 -5.21 -7.21 -20.54
CA PHE A 670 -5.01 -7.42 -19.10
C PHE A 670 -5.87 -8.56 -18.54
N LEU A 671 -7.18 -8.59 -18.85
CA LEU A 671 -8.08 -9.64 -18.39
C LEU A 671 -7.73 -10.99 -19.03
N LEU A 672 -7.37 -11.01 -20.32
CA LEU A 672 -6.90 -12.22 -20.99
C LEU A 672 -5.60 -12.76 -20.38
N ALA A 673 -4.58 -11.91 -20.22
CA ALA A 673 -3.29 -12.29 -19.66
C ALA A 673 -3.45 -12.83 -18.24
N THR A 674 -4.27 -12.15 -17.43
CA THR A 674 -4.54 -12.56 -16.05
C THR A 674 -5.33 -13.87 -16.00
N SER A 675 -6.32 -14.07 -16.87
CA SER A 675 -7.09 -15.34 -16.93
C SER A 675 -6.18 -16.51 -17.31
N PHE A 676 -5.33 -16.34 -18.32
CA PHE A 676 -4.39 -17.39 -18.72
C PHE A 676 -3.30 -17.65 -17.68
N PHE A 677 -2.76 -16.59 -17.08
CA PHE A 677 -1.82 -16.71 -15.97
C PHE A 677 -2.45 -17.50 -14.82
N ALA A 678 -3.67 -17.13 -14.44
CA ALA A 678 -4.41 -17.79 -13.37
C ALA A 678 -4.71 -19.26 -13.68
N LEU A 679 -5.18 -19.58 -14.90
CA LEU A 679 -5.44 -20.95 -15.32
C LEU A 679 -4.17 -21.83 -15.35
N ALA A 680 -3.01 -21.22 -15.64
CA ALA A 680 -1.75 -21.94 -15.66
C ALA A 680 -1.24 -22.21 -14.23
N VAL A 681 -1.26 -21.20 -13.37
CA VAL A 681 -0.79 -21.26 -11.98
C VAL A 681 -1.75 -22.06 -11.10
N SER A 682 -3.06 -21.99 -11.38
CA SER A 682 -4.09 -22.61 -10.53
C SER A 682 -3.94 -24.11 -10.37
N ARG A 683 -3.26 -24.76 -11.32
CA ARG A 683 -3.07 -26.22 -11.38
C ARG A 683 -2.09 -26.76 -10.36
N TRP A 684 -1.36 -25.90 -9.65
CA TRP A 684 -0.54 -26.30 -8.50
C TRP A 684 -1.32 -26.33 -7.20
N PHE A 685 -2.50 -25.70 -7.13
CA PHE A 685 -3.36 -25.82 -5.96
C PHE A 685 -4.11 -27.12 -6.02
N THR A 686 -4.02 -27.88 -4.93
CA THR A 686 -4.70 -29.16 -4.80
C THR A 686 -5.94 -29.11 -3.92
N ASP A 687 -6.15 -28.00 -3.23
CA ASP A 687 -7.28 -27.73 -2.37
C ASP A 687 -7.93 -26.42 -2.81
N SER A 688 -9.26 -26.33 -2.68
CA SER A 688 -10.02 -25.14 -3.09
C SER A 688 -9.68 -23.89 -2.25
N GLU A 689 -9.18 -24.05 -1.03
CA GLU A 689 -8.91 -22.94 -0.12
C GLU A 689 -7.45 -22.46 -0.08
N ALA A 690 -6.49 -23.29 -0.49
CA ALA A 690 -5.06 -22.93 -0.53
C ALA A 690 -4.76 -21.63 -1.32
N PRO A 691 -5.44 -21.34 -2.45
CA PRO A 691 -5.19 -20.10 -3.20
C PRO A 691 -5.49 -18.84 -2.41
N LEU A 692 -6.54 -18.84 -1.58
CA LEU A 692 -6.92 -17.69 -0.74
C LEU A 692 -5.78 -17.28 0.19
N LEU A 693 -4.98 -18.26 0.65
CA LEU A 693 -3.89 -18.02 1.57
C LEU A 693 -2.70 -17.35 0.86
N MET A 694 -2.32 -17.90 -0.29
CA MET A 694 -1.12 -17.47 -1.01
C MET A 694 -1.34 -16.13 -1.73
N ILE A 695 -2.50 -15.95 -2.36
CA ILE A 695 -2.78 -14.78 -3.20
C ILE A 695 -2.98 -13.52 -2.34
N ALA A 696 -3.65 -13.64 -1.19
CA ALA A 696 -3.87 -12.51 -0.29
C ALA A 696 -2.55 -11.93 0.26
N PHE A 697 -1.56 -12.78 0.51
CA PHE A 697 -0.25 -12.38 0.99
C PHE A 697 0.52 -11.49 0.00
N PHE A 698 0.41 -11.74 -1.31
CA PHE A 698 1.17 -10.97 -2.31
C PHE A 698 0.51 -9.63 -2.72
N SER A 699 -0.74 -9.38 -2.29
CA SER A 699 -1.57 -8.23 -2.68
C SER A 699 -0.84 -6.88 -2.61
N VAL A 700 -0.36 -6.51 -1.42
CA VAL A 700 0.36 -5.26 -1.15
C VAL A 700 1.65 -5.18 -1.96
N GLY A 701 2.29 -6.31 -2.19
CA GLY A 701 3.52 -6.39 -2.96
C GLY A 701 3.37 -5.96 -4.41
N TYR A 702 2.21 -6.22 -5.01
CA TYR A 702 1.94 -5.82 -6.39
C TYR A 702 1.85 -4.29 -6.56
N ILE A 703 1.42 -3.56 -5.52
CA ILE A 703 1.40 -2.09 -5.56
C ILE A 703 2.82 -1.55 -5.63
N PHE A 704 3.73 -2.04 -4.79
CA PHE A 704 5.14 -1.63 -4.85
C PHE A 704 5.79 -2.04 -6.17
N LEU A 705 5.55 -3.27 -6.64
CA LEU A 705 6.10 -3.78 -7.89
C LEU A 705 5.60 -3.03 -9.13
N SER A 706 4.43 -2.38 -9.06
CA SER A 706 3.86 -1.63 -10.18
C SER A 706 4.63 -0.35 -10.56
N GLY A 707 5.51 0.15 -9.70
CA GLY A 707 6.21 1.41 -9.91
C GLY A 707 5.42 2.66 -9.49
N VAL A 708 4.27 2.50 -8.85
CA VAL A 708 3.44 3.63 -8.39
C VAL A 708 3.93 4.23 -7.08
N SER A 709 4.46 3.42 -6.16
CA SER A 709 5.00 3.92 -4.88
C SER A 709 6.46 4.30 -4.91
N TYR A 710 7.21 3.61 -5.76
CA TYR A 710 8.64 3.83 -5.97
C TYR A 710 8.93 3.71 -7.47
N PRO A 711 9.62 4.67 -8.10
CA PRO A 711 9.94 4.60 -9.52
C PRO A 711 10.60 3.28 -9.92
N LEU A 712 10.15 2.70 -11.03
CA LEU A 712 10.66 1.41 -11.52
C LEU A 712 12.17 1.49 -11.81
N GLU A 713 12.63 2.64 -12.28
CA GLU A 713 14.03 2.90 -12.65
C GLU A 713 14.98 2.89 -11.45
N LEU A 714 14.45 3.16 -10.25
CA LEU A 714 15.22 3.17 -9.00
C LEU A 714 15.23 1.80 -8.31
N MET A 715 14.39 0.86 -8.76
CA MET A 715 14.40 -0.50 -8.22
C MET A 715 15.64 -1.26 -8.71
N PRO A 716 16.19 -2.19 -7.92
CA PRO A 716 17.21 -3.11 -8.40
C PRO A 716 16.75 -3.94 -9.61
N TRP A 717 17.70 -4.36 -10.45
CA TRP A 717 17.43 -5.05 -11.72
C TRP A 717 16.49 -6.27 -11.60
N TYR A 718 16.57 -7.00 -10.48
CA TYR A 718 15.74 -8.20 -10.25
C TYR A 718 14.28 -7.86 -9.92
N TRP A 719 14.02 -6.72 -9.27
CA TRP A 719 12.65 -6.22 -9.07
C TRP A 719 12.09 -5.62 -10.36
N GLN A 720 12.92 -4.96 -11.16
CA GLN A 720 12.53 -4.55 -12.51
C GLN A 720 12.15 -5.75 -13.37
N ALA A 721 12.91 -6.86 -13.31
CA ALA A 721 12.55 -8.08 -14.02
C ALA A 721 11.23 -8.68 -13.50
N ALA A 722 11.03 -8.71 -12.18
CA ALA A 722 9.79 -9.21 -11.57
C ALA A 722 8.54 -8.42 -11.98
N HIS A 723 8.66 -7.11 -12.27
CA HIS A 723 7.58 -6.29 -12.79
C HIS A 723 6.95 -6.88 -14.06
N TYR A 724 7.77 -7.39 -14.98
CA TYR A 724 7.30 -7.93 -16.26
C TYR A 724 6.73 -9.35 -16.17
N VAL A 725 6.85 -10.01 -15.01
CA VAL A 725 6.27 -11.35 -14.79
C VAL A 725 4.77 -11.23 -14.52
N PHE A 726 4.33 -10.36 -13.63
CA PHE A 726 2.92 -10.34 -13.22
C PHE A 726 2.12 -9.36 -14.09
N PRO A 727 1.00 -9.77 -14.73
CA PRO A 727 0.18 -8.87 -15.56
C PRO A 727 -0.30 -7.60 -14.85
N VAL A 728 -0.50 -7.68 -13.54
CA VAL A 728 -0.97 -6.56 -12.71
C VAL A 728 -0.02 -5.37 -12.72
N ALA A 729 1.30 -5.58 -12.75
CA ALA A 729 2.26 -4.50 -12.61
C ALA A 729 2.29 -3.54 -13.83
N PRO A 730 2.44 -4.02 -15.08
CA PRO A 730 2.31 -3.16 -16.25
C PRO A 730 0.87 -2.65 -16.46
N ALA A 731 -0.15 -3.40 -16.02
CA ALA A 731 -1.54 -2.95 -16.09
C ALA A 731 -1.83 -1.77 -15.16
N VAL A 732 -1.37 -1.81 -13.90
CA VAL A 732 -1.48 -0.66 -12.99
C VAL A 732 -0.81 0.58 -13.60
N LEU A 733 0.38 0.42 -14.16
CA LEU A 733 1.11 1.52 -14.79
C LEU A 733 0.35 2.11 -15.98
N ALA A 734 -0.19 1.27 -16.87
CA ALA A 734 -1.00 1.71 -18.00
C ALA A 734 -2.31 2.38 -17.55
N PHE A 735 -2.98 1.84 -16.54
CA PHE A 735 -4.23 2.41 -16.04
C PHE A 735 -4.01 3.78 -15.42
N VAL A 736 -2.97 3.97 -14.62
CA VAL A 736 -2.61 5.29 -14.07
C VAL A 736 -2.31 6.30 -15.18
N LYS A 737 -1.61 5.89 -16.24
CA LYS A 737 -1.34 6.75 -17.41
C LYS A 737 -2.62 7.17 -18.14
N LEU A 738 -3.55 6.24 -18.36
CA LEU A 738 -4.83 6.58 -19.00
C LEU A 738 -5.71 7.42 -18.07
N ASN A 739 -6.04 6.89 -16.89
CA ASN A 739 -7.04 7.44 -15.99
C ASN A 739 -6.59 8.74 -15.32
N SER A 740 -5.37 8.78 -14.76
CA SER A 740 -4.90 9.92 -13.98
C SER A 740 -4.14 10.93 -14.83
N MET A 741 -3.46 10.50 -15.89
CA MET A 741 -2.58 11.39 -16.69
C MET A 741 -3.24 11.90 -17.98
N GLY A 742 -4.42 11.37 -18.32
CA GLY A 742 -5.13 11.69 -19.57
C GLY A 742 -4.37 11.22 -20.81
N GLY A 743 -3.52 10.20 -20.67
CA GLY A 743 -2.75 9.62 -21.77
C GLY A 743 -3.65 8.88 -22.76
N SER A 744 -3.13 8.69 -23.96
CA SER A 744 -3.79 7.94 -25.03
C SER A 744 -3.28 6.49 -25.10
N LEU A 745 -3.90 5.66 -25.95
CA LEU A 745 -3.40 4.32 -26.26
C LEU A 745 -1.96 4.31 -26.78
N ALA A 746 -1.52 5.37 -27.48
CA ALA A 746 -0.15 5.48 -27.97
C ALA A 746 0.87 5.59 -26.81
N ASP A 747 0.50 6.28 -25.73
CA ASP A 747 1.38 6.54 -24.58
C ASP A 747 1.55 5.32 -23.66
N ILE A 748 0.65 4.34 -23.79
CA ILE A 748 0.72 3.06 -23.08
C ILE A 748 1.10 1.87 -23.98
N TRP A 749 1.57 2.14 -25.20
CA TRP A 749 1.92 1.09 -26.15
C TRP A 749 2.93 0.06 -25.62
N PRO A 750 4.00 0.44 -24.87
CA PRO A 750 4.92 -0.53 -24.28
C PRO A 750 4.23 -1.50 -23.31
N GLN A 751 3.30 -0.99 -22.50
CA GLN A 751 2.53 -1.77 -21.54
C GLN A 751 1.54 -2.70 -22.28
N MET A 752 0.88 -2.20 -23.32
CA MET A 752 -0.01 -3.00 -24.17
C MET A 752 0.74 -4.15 -24.85
N LEU A 753 1.90 -3.87 -25.43
CA LEU A 753 2.75 -4.89 -26.05
C LEU A 753 3.20 -5.94 -25.03
N THR A 754 3.59 -5.51 -23.82
CA THR A 754 3.94 -6.42 -22.72
C THR A 754 2.77 -7.33 -22.35
N LEU A 755 1.57 -6.76 -22.17
CA LEU A 755 0.37 -7.53 -21.84
C LEU A 755 0.01 -8.53 -22.95
N TRP A 756 0.09 -8.15 -24.23
CA TRP A 756 -0.14 -9.08 -25.34
C TRP A 756 0.89 -10.20 -25.42
N ILE A 757 2.17 -9.91 -25.16
CA ILE A 757 3.20 -10.95 -25.03
C ILE A 757 2.84 -11.91 -23.90
N GLN A 758 2.41 -11.40 -22.75
CA GLN A 758 1.94 -12.21 -21.63
C GLN A 758 0.69 -13.05 -22.00
N VAL A 759 -0.25 -12.52 -22.78
CA VAL A 759 -1.40 -13.29 -23.30
C VAL A 759 -0.91 -14.52 -24.08
N ILE A 760 0.07 -14.35 -24.97
CA ILE A 760 0.59 -15.45 -25.80
C ILE A 760 1.33 -16.47 -24.93
N ILE A 761 2.26 -16.02 -24.09
CA ILE A 761 3.08 -16.89 -23.24
C ILE A 761 2.22 -17.65 -22.24
N TYR A 762 1.33 -16.97 -21.53
CA TYR A 762 0.46 -17.60 -20.53
C TYR A 762 -0.65 -18.42 -21.16
N GLY A 763 -1.15 -18.04 -22.34
CA GLY A 763 -2.08 -18.88 -23.11
C GLY A 763 -1.46 -20.22 -23.48
N ALA A 764 -0.24 -20.21 -24.02
CA ALA A 764 0.51 -21.43 -24.32
C ALA A 764 0.76 -22.26 -23.05
N TRP A 765 1.09 -21.61 -21.95
CA TRP A 765 1.33 -22.27 -20.67
C TRP A 765 0.07 -22.89 -20.06
N ALA A 766 -1.08 -22.22 -20.12
CA ALA A 766 -2.37 -22.73 -19.66
C ALA A 766 -2.81 -23.96 -20.47
N VAL A 767 -2.60 -23.95 -21.79
CA VAL A 767 -2.87 -25.12 -22.64
C VAL A 767 -1.92 -26.28 -22.29
N TYR A 768 -0.64 -25.99 -22.07
CA TYR A 768 0.36 -26.99 -21.70
C TYR A 768 0.06 -27.68 -20.36
N THR A 769 -0.28 -26.90 -19.33
CA THR A 769 -0.63 -27.44 -18.01
C THR A 769 -1.92 -28.24 -18.06
N THR A 770 -2.93 -27.77 -18.82
CA THR A 770 -4.17 -28.52 -19.11
C THR A 770 -3.86 -29.87 -19.76
N ARG A 771 -2.95 -29.89 -20.75
CA ARG A 771 -2.50 -31.14 -21.38
C ARG A 771 -1.90 -32.13 -20.39
N ARG A 772 -1.04 -31.67 -19.48
CA ARG A 772 -0.37 -32.55 -18.48
C ARG A 772 -1.36 -33.18 -17.51
N VAL A 773 -2.35 -32.43 -17.03
CA VAL A 773 -3.34 -32.91 -16.06
C VAL A 773 -4.26 -33.96 -16.69
N TYR A 774 -4.86 -33.67 -17.84
CA TYR A 774 -5.79 -34.59 -18.50
C TYR A 774 -5.10 -35.83 -19.12
N LYS A 775 -3.80 -35.74 -19.43
CA LYS A 775 -3.02 -36.94 -19.83
C LYS A 775 -2.79 -37.89 -18.65
N ARG A 776 -2.58 -37.39 -17.43
CA ARG A 776 -2.41 -38.22 -16.22
C ARG A 776 -3.71 -38.90 -15.80
N SER A 777 -4.86 -38.24 -15.96
CA SER A 777 -6.17 -38.83 -15.63
C SER A 777 -6.54 -39.97 -16.58
N ASN A 778 -6.27 -39.82 -17.88
CA ASN A 778 -6.57 -40.86 -18.88
C ASN A 778 -5.73 -42.15 -18.69
N ILE A 779 -4.51 -42.07 -18.14
CA ILE A 779 -3.67 -43.24 -17.86
C ILE A 779 -4.25 -44.04 -16.68
N LYS A 780 -4.69 -43.37 -15.60
CA LYS A 780 -5.30 -44.03 -14.43
C LYS A 780 -6.62 -44.73 -14.73
N THR A 781 -7.35 -44.31 -15.76
CA THR A 781 -8.61 -44.96 -16.15
C THR A 781 -8.37 -46.18 -17.04
N GLY A 782 -7.26 -46.20 -17.80
CA GLY A 782 -6.89 -47.34 -18.64
C GLY A 782 -6.46 -48.58 -17.86
N ASP A 783 -5.87 -48.42 -16.67
CA ASP A 783 -5.45 -49.54 -15.80
C ASP A 783 -6.61 -50.15 -14.98
N ILE A 784 -7.82 -49.58 -15.05
CA ILE A 784 -9.03 -50.11 -14.40
C ILE A 784 -9.93 -50.84 -15.43
N GLU A 785 -9.73 -50.59 -16.73
CA GLU A 785 -10.45 -51.24 -17.83
C GLU A 785 -9.67 -52.42 -18.47
N ALA A 786 -8.47 -52.74 -17.97
CA ALA A 786 -7.66 -53.91 -18.34
C ALA A 786 -7.57 -54.89 -17.17
#